data_AF-A0A5D0S6N6-F1
#
_entry.id   AF-A0A5D0S6N6-F1
#
_cell.length_a   1.000
_cell.length_b   1.000
_cell.length_c   1.000
_cell.angle_alpha   90.00
_cell.angle_beta   90.00
_cell.angle_gamma   90.00
#
_symmetry.space_group_name_H-M   'P 1'
#
loop_
_entity.id
_entity.type
_entity.pdbx_description
1 polymer ?
#
loop_
_entity_poly.entity_id
_entity_poly.type
_entity_poly.pdbx_seq_one_letter_code
_entity_poly.pdbx_strand_id
1 'polypeptide(L)'
;MIKGMRAGLVVIGIAFLPTFAFSESPTDPPSETAVTSSPDAPLIPSVDEGAAAAGEQDRPEGGTDQSALKVAEERLSALQSEIAQGAQDVSDQLNLLETLNAAVDDLNSAVTELETSRAEAQSIDASNRRLRDEAAALTSERDAVEAEIDAMRAALLELRSGQEQATQETEGMRADAEALSADLAAARLELERREAEIVQAKALQEKTDESDATAKEAAAREVEANANLARIESELSAATEALEVRQADKLRLAGEIDAAQGTLRTLEADIVQSRAAADQVETMKSEATEVREALTELAAARSAAEAALSETLANVEQANAERDEAAMRAEENAKTAEQSEVRLNEAKARLAAIEADTAIAHEEVETLDQTRAQLEVAQTDLARVLERQEEASRGISEAEAALADLRMQGEQAAEQTAARRAEQAEAEEQLSATKTELEVARERTASASKAGAELSEIERRRDIVAAELTGLDTELAAASKALEDAEANLRETTQKSEAAQAELAAVTARAVTLSEQADGATKENEQLAVDLAEGQAALAEVQKRVAETRVTVDADKAAFETAQAEKAEMLRDLEAKRDEIAAVEGRLQSLRIDQTTLVADLDDMSGRRSAFQQDLAALEDELAALRDARAAELSKSEQMTQTLAESERRLAAAQADLSEIEAAKMASLEEIGTLQAEIETMRASSDKARADLESQTDTPAIDVSEAGPGSEPSGDAPQVVATVETPITPASGAGDAGSASPMITPGEIRALIAAAPGLGGAPASDIARLTGELERGACAVDALRAVFGTVNRQTLVVLVRGLGPCR
;
A
#
# COMPACT_ATOMS: atom_id res chain seq x y z
N MET A 1 17.45 20.84 -54.74
CA MET A 1 18.83 21.25 -55.11
C MET A 1 19.45 21.92 -53.88
N ILE A 2 20.63 21.50 -53.42
CA ILE A 2 21.58 22.22 -52.53
C ILE A 2 21.03 22.85 -51.21
N LYS A 3 21.39 22.21 -50.07
CA LYS A 3 21.74 22.76 -48.71
C LYS A 3 20.74 23.66 -47.94
N GLY A 4 20.68 23.60 -46.61
CA GLY A 4 21.37 22.67 -45.69
C GLY A 4 21.41 23.16 -44.23
N MET A 5 21.38 22.20 -43.28
CA MET A 5 21.48 22.45 -41.83
C MET A 5 22.85 23.01 -41.42
N ARG A 6 22.90 23.72 -40.28
CA ARG A 6 23.95 23.50 -39.27
C ARG A 6 23.54 23.98 -37.88
N ALA A 7 23.91 23.19 -36.87
CA ALA A 7 23.65 23.45 -35.45
C ALA A 7 24.72 24.36 -34.81
N GLY A 8 24.45 24.82 -33.58
CA GLY A 8 25.34 25.70 -32.82
C GLY A 8 25.05 25.74 -31.32
N LEU A 9 24.66 24.61 -30.70
CA LEU A 9 24.48 24.53 -29.26
C LEU A 9 25.85 24.59 -28.55
N VAL A 10 26.09 25.65 -27.78
CA VAL A 10 27.33 25.83 -27.01
C VAL A 10 27.13 25.29 -25.60
N VAL A 11 27.80 24.19 -25.27
CA VAL A 11 27.82 23.64 -23.91
C VAL A 11 28.72 24.52 -23.03
N ILE A 12 28.14 25.23 -22.08
CA ILE A 12 28.86 25.93 -21.01
C ILE A 12 28.91 25.01 -19.79
N GLY A 13 30.01 24.28 -19.63
CA GLY A 13 30.26 23.49 -18.43
C GLY A 13 30.66 24.40 -17.26
N ILE A 14 29.78 24.57 -16.28
CA ILE A 14 30.11 25.21 -15.00
C ILE A 14 30.43 24.11 -13.98
N ALA A 15 31.69 23.99 -13.60
CA ALA A 15 32.09 23.09 -12.53
C ALA A 15 31.79 23.73 -11.17
N PHE A 16 30.92 23.10 -10.37
CA PHE A 16 30.66 23.51 -8.99
C PHE A 16 31.60 22.75 -8.05
N LEU A 17 32.40 23.50 -7.28
CA LEU A 17 33.19 22.99 -6.17
C LEU A 17 32.43 23.26 -4.86
N PRO A 18 32.20 22.26 -3.98
CA PRO A 18 31.67 22.53 -2.65
C PRO A 18 32.73 23.26 -1.82
N THR A 19 32.38 24.43 -1.29
CA THR A 19 33.27 25.23 -0.45
C THR A 19 33.25 24.67 0.97
N PHE A 20 34.41 24.23 1.49
CA PHE A 20 34.55 23.90 2.91
C PHE A 20 34.40 25.16 3.76
N ALA A 21 33.27 25.29 4.46
CA ALA A 21 33.11 26.26 5.55
C ALA A 21 33.73 25.68 6.83
N PHE A 22 34.68 26.41 7.41
CA PHE A 22 35.38 26.01 8.63
C PHE A 22 34.62 26.57 9.84
N SER A 23 33.98 25.72 10.63
CA SER A 23 33.20 26.16 11.80
C SER A 23 34.10 26.76 12.88
N GLU A 24 33.62 27.83 13.51
CA GLU A 24 34.28 28.46 14.65
C GLU A 24 34.14 27.59 15.92
N SER A 25 35.15 27.68 16.80
CA SER A 25 35.21 26.95 18.08
C SER A 25 35.05 27.91 19.26
N PRO A 26 34.11 27.68 20.20
CA PRO A 26 33.94 28.53 21.37
C PRO A 26 35.10 28.36 22.38
N THR A 27 35.43 29.48 23.03
CA THR A 27 36.58 29.72 23.92
C THR A 27 36.57 28.97 25.26
N ASP A 28 37.77 28.72 25.80
CA ASP A 28 37.99 28.25 27.18
C ASP A 28 37.40 29.19 28.26
N PRO A 29 36.93 28.65 29.41
CA PRO A 29 36.78 29.41 30.64
C PRO A 29 38.13 29.51 31.40
N PRO A 30 38.47 30.65 32.03
CA PRO A 30 39.75 30.83 32.71
C PRO A 30 39.79 30.15 34.10
N SER A 31 40.93 29.57 34.46
CA SER A 31 41.20 29.05 35.80
C SER A 31 41.53 30.20 36.77
N GLU A 32 40.61 30.55 37.68
CA GLU A 32 40.87 31.59 38.67
C GLU A 32 41.83 31.14 39.79
N THR A 33 42.73 32.07 40.11
CA THR A 33 43.79 32.02 41.11
C THR A 33 43.31 31.65 42.52
N ALA A 34 44.03 30.73 43.17
CA ALA A 34 44.01 30.65 44.63
C ALA A 34 44.61 31.93 45.25
N VAL A 35 43.87 32.60 46.12
CA VAL A 35 44.33 33.79 46.87
C VAL A 35 44.18 33.56 48.37
N THR A 36 45.20 33.94 49.12
CA THR A 36 45.30 33.78 50.57
C THR A 36 44.58 34.89 51.35
N SER A 37 43.84 34.54 52.39
CA SER A 37 43.52 35.46 53.49
C SER A 37 43.30 34.72 54.83
N SER A 38 43.82 35.32 55.90
CA SER A 38 43.49 34.99 57.30
C SER A 38 42.25 35.82 57.73
N PRO A 39 41.62 35.55 58.88
CA PRO A 39 42.04 36.31 60.07
C PRO A 39 42.00 35.58 61.43
N ASP A 40 42.92 36.01 62.30
CA ASP A 40 42.81 36.28 63.74
C ASP A 40 41.88 35.47 64.66
N ALA A 41 42.48 34.88 65.70
CA ALA A 41 41.86 34.56 66.98
C ALA A 41 42.77 35.05 68.14
N PRO A 42 42.24 35.65 69.22
CA PRO A 42 43.04 36.44 70.16
C PRO A 42 43.69 35.64 71.31
N LEU A 43 44.67 36.31 71.94
CA LEU A 43 45.53 35.85 73.03
C LEU A 43 44.78 35.46 74.32
N ILE A 44 45.23 34.39 74.98
CA ILE A 44 44.96 34.11 76.40
C ILE A 44 46.16 34.63 77.22
N PRO A 45 45.95 35.44 78.29
CA PRO A 45 47.05 35.93 79.12
C PRO A 45 47.53 34.87 80.13
N SER A 46 48.85 34.80 80.32
CA SER A 46 49.49 34.03 81.40
C SER A 46 49.32 34.73 82.76
N VAL A 47 49.02 33.96 83.81
CA VAL A 47 48.89 34.46 85.19
C VAL A 47 50.28 34.53 85.86
N ASP A 48 50.58 35.64 86.53
CA ASP A 48 51.85 35.88 87.23
C ASP A 48 51.97 35.10 88.56
N GLU A 49 53.18 34.62 88.87
CA GLU A 49 53.50 33.99 90.16
C GLU A 49 53.75 35.05 91.25
N GLY A 50 52.72 35.35 92.04
CA GLY A 50 52.82 36.29 93.18
C GLY A 50 53.68 35.76 94.33
N ALA A 51 54.98 36.10 94.33
CA ALA A 51 55.93 35.67 95.34
C ALA A 51 55.60 36.19 96.76
N ALA A 52 55.68 35.30 97.76
CA ALA A 52 55.33 35.61 99.15
C ALA A 52 56.38 36.50 99.85
N ALA A 53 55.92 37.56 100.52
CA ALA A 53 56.74 38.40 101.38
C ALA A 53 56.68 37.92 102.84
N ALA A 54 57.82 37.49 103.39
CA ALA A 54 57.92 37.10 104.80
C ALA A 54 58.02 38.34 105.71
N GLY A 55 57.01 38.56 106.56
CA GLY A 55 57.00 39.62 107.57
C GLY A 55 57.64 39.19 108.89
N GLU A 56 58.52 40.02 109.43
CA GLU A 56 59.34 39.74 110.63
C GLU A 56 58.85 40.56 111.84
N GLN A 57 58.38 39.89 112.91
CA GLN A 57 58.11 40.41 114.26
C GLN A 57 57.52 39.29 115.17
N ASP A 58 57.54 39.36 116.50
CA ASP A 58 58.62 39.69 117.45
C ASP A 58 58.26 39.04 118.82
N ARG A 59 59.21 38.94 119.77
CA ARG A 59 58.93 38.52 121.15
C ARG A 59 58.53 39.70 122.04
N PRO A 60 57.64 39.47 123.03
CA PRO A 60 58.11 39.67 124.40
C PRO A 60 57.64 38.61 125.40
N GLU A 61 58.19 38.67 126.61
CA GLU A 61 57.97 37.72 127.71
C GLU A 61 57.09 38.32 128.84
N GLY A 62 56.33 37.45 129.51
CA GLY A 62 56.09 37.52 130.96
C GLY A 62 55.10 38.53 131.57
N GLY A 63 54.03 38.00 132.19
CA GLY A 63 53.53 38.61 133.44
C GLY A 63 52.01 38.57 133.73
N THR A 64 51.67 37.97 134.88
CA THR A 64 50.41 38.09 135.66
C THR A 64 49.17 37.36 135.15
N ASP A 65 48.60 36.50 136.00
CA ASP A 65 47.51 35.57 135.63
C ASP A 65 46.11 36.20 135.46
N GLN A 66 45.99 37.52 135.57
CA GLN A 66 44.80 38.27 135.10
C GLN A 66 44.95 38.79 133.67
N SER A 67 46.16 39.08 133.20
CA SER A 67 46.38 39.40 131.78
C SER A 67 46.23 38.12 130.94
N ALA A 68 46.68 36.96 131.45
CA ALA A 68 46.54 35.67 130.77
C ALA A 68 45.08 35.31 130.47
N LEU A 69 44.14 35.56 131.39
CA LEU A 69 42.71 35.29 131.19
C LEU A 69 42.10 36.29 130.20
N LYS A 70 42.48 37.57 130.27
CA LYS A 70 42.01 38.59 129.31
C LYS A 70 42.57 38.37 127.90
N VAL A 71 43.83 37.93 127.78
CA VAL A 71 44.45 37.50 126.51
C VAL A 71 43.84 36.20 126.01
N ALA A 72 43.33 35.32 126.89
CA ALA A 72 42.55 34.16 126.50
C ALA A 72 41.15 34.56 125.98
N GLU A 73 40.46 35.52 126.60
CA GLU A 73 39.20 36.08 126.09
C GLU A 73 39.39 36.86 124.78
N GLU A 74 40.45 37.66 124.65
CA GLU A 74 40.82 38.36 123.42
C GLU A 74 41.25 37.38 122.32
N ARG A 75 41.92 36.27 122.64
CA ARG A 75 42.17 35.17 121.70
C ARG A 75 40.91 34.39 121.35
N LEU A 76 39.97 34.20 122.28
CA LEU A 76 38.76 33.43 122.03
C LEU A 76 37.78 34.25 121.19
N SER A 77 37.70 35.57 121.37
CA SER A 77 36.97 36.46 120.48
C SER A 77 37.67 36.62 119.12
N ALA A 78 39.00 36.65 119.06
CA ALA A 78 39.74 36.60 117.80
C ALA A 78 39.49 35.27 117.04
N LEU A 79 39.57 34.12 117.71
CA LEU A 79 39.24 32.81 117.13
C LEU A 79 37.76 32.71 116.73
N GLN A 80 36.83 33.29 117.49
CA GLN A 80 35.43 33.39 117.07
C GLN A 80 35.26 34.29 115.84
N SER A 81 36.05 35.36 115.72
CA SER A 81 36.07 36.22 114.52
C SER A 81 36.70 35.50 113.32
N GLU A 82 37.78 34.76 113.50
CA GLU A 82 38.41 33.93 112.46
C GLU A 82 37.49 32.78 112.02
N ILE A 83 36.77 32.15 112.94
CA ILE A 83 35.77 31.11 112.61
C ILE A 83 34.55 31.72 111.92
N ALA A 84 34.05 32.88 112.35
CA ALA A 84 32.95 33.57 111.69
C ALA A 84 33.34 34.05 110.28
N GLN A 85 34.54 34.61 110.13
CA GLN A 85 35.06 35.06 108.85
C GLN A 85 35.36 33.87 107.93
N GLY A 86 35.99 32.80 108.43
CA GLY A 86 36.21 31.58 107.64
C GLY A 86 34.91 30.86 107.26
N ALA A 87 33.86 30.91 108.09
CA ALA A 87 32.54 30.42 107.73
C ALA A 87 31.88 31.29 106.65
N GLN A 88 32.13 32.61 106.65
CA GLN A 88 31.67 33.52 105.61
C GLN A 88 32.48 33.35 104.31
N ASP A 89 33.79 33.19 104.37
CA ASP A 89 34.66 32.87 103.23
C ASP A 89 34.23 31.53 102.58
N VAL A 90 33.86 30.52 103.38
CA VAL A 90 33.27 29.26 102.88
C VAL A 90 31.88 29.47 102.29
N SER A 91 31.04 30.32 102.86
CA SER A 91 29.75 30.68 102.27
C SER A 91 29.91 31.39 100.93
N ASP A 92 30.88 32.29 100.81
CA ASP A 92 31.17 33.01 99.57
C ASP A 92 31.85 32.10 98.52
N GLN A 93 32.63 31.11 98.95
CA GLN A 93 33.11 30.02 98.07
C GLN A 93 31.97 29.11 97.60
N LEU A 94 30.97 28.81 98.44
CA LEU A 94 29.79 28.06 98.02
C LEU A 94 28.91 28.85 97.05
N ASN A 95 28.66 30.14 97.31
CA ASN A 95 27.99 31.05 96.39
C ASN A 95 28.75 31.14 95.03
N LEU A 96 30.08 31.21 95.08
CA LEU A 96 30.93 31.20 93.88
C LEU A 96 30.82 29.88 93.12
N LEU A 97 30.82 28.73 93.81
CA LEU A 97 30.62 27.42 93.17
C LEU A 97 29.23 27.28 92.55
N GLU A 98 28.18 27.78 93.21
CA GLU A 98 26.81 27.76 92.67
C GLU A 98 26.68 28.63 91.41
N THR A 99 27.25 29.85 91.41
CA THR A 99 27.31 30.70 90.21
C THR A 99 28.20 30.13 89.10
N LEU A 100 29.28 29.43 89.44
CA LEU A 100 30.13 28.72 88.47
C LEU A 100 29.39 27.53 87.84
N ASN A 101 28.60 26.79 88.63
CA ASN A 101 27.82 25.66 88.13
C ASN A 101 26.69 26.14 87.21
N ALA A 102 25.97 27.19 87.59
CA ALA A 102 24.97 27.83 86.72
C ALA A 102 25.59 28.31 85.39
N ALA A 103 26.79 28.92 85.43
CA ALA A 103 27.51 29.32 84.22
C ALA A 103 27.99 28.14 83.36
N VAL A 104 28.24 26.97 83.96
CA VAL A 104 28.52 25.71 83.24
C VAL A 104 27.25 25.13 82.62
N ASP A 105 26.11 25.19 83.30
CA ASP A 105 24.82 24.74 82.77
C ASP A 105 24.35 25.64 81.59
N ASP A 106 24.49 26.97 81.71
CA ASP A 106 24.28 27.93 80.61
C ASP A 106 25.21 27.63 79.41
N LEU A 107 26.49 27.35 79.67
CA LEU A 107 27.48 27.00 78.64
C LEU A 107 27.11 25.68 77.95
N ASN A 108 26.67 24.67 78.70
CA ASN A 108 26.20 23.39 78.16
C ASN A 108 24.96 23.60 77.27
N SER A 109 24.00 24.43 77.70
CA SER A 109 22.83 24.80 76.90
C SER A 109 23.26 25.45 75.56
N ALA A 110 24.13 26.46 75.62
CA ALA A 110 24.65 27.14 74.43
C ALA A 110 25.44 26.20 73.50
N VAL A 111 26.14 25.20 74.03
CA VAL A 111 26.78 24.14 73.22
C VAL A 111 25.73 23.30 72.51
N THR A 112 24.65 22.88 73.17
CA THR A 112 23.58 22.10 72.51
C THR A 112 22.84 22.91 71.44
N GLU A 113 22.67 24.22 71.61
CA GLU A 113 22.12 25.11 70.57
C GLU A 113 23.07 25.25 69.37
N LEU A 114 24.39 25.34 69.61
CA LEU A 114 25.41 25.37 68.56
C LEU A 114 25.52 24.03 67.81
N GLU A 115 25.36 22.89 68.49
CA GLU A 115 25.31 21.58 67.84
C GLU A 115 24.02 21.39 67.02
N THR A 116 22.87 21.84 67.55
CA THR A 116 21.58 21.81 66.84
C THR A 116 21.62 22.66 65.57
N SER A 117 22.01 23.94 65.68
CA SER A 117 22.12 24.84 64.52
C SER A 117 23.19 24.39 63.51
N ARG A 118 24.25 23.70 63.96
CA ARG A 118 25.22 23.05 63.06
C ARG A 118 24.62 21.86 62.31
N ALA A 119 23.77 21.06 62.95
CA ALA A 119 23.05 19.97 62.29
C ALA A 119 22.02 20.50 61.27
N GLU A 120 21.31 21.58 61.60
CA GLU A 120 20.43 22.29 60.67
C GLU A 120 21.20 22.84 59.46
N ALA A 121 22.34 23.50 59.69
CA ALA A 121 23.20 23.98 58.62
C ALA A 121 23.67 22.85 57.70
N GLN A 122 24.07 21.69 58.26
CA GLN A 122 24.44 20.51 57.46
C GLN A 122 23.26 19.92 56.66
N SER A 123 22.05 19.94 57.22
CA SER A 123 20.82 19.53 56.54
C SER A 123 20.48 20.46 55.36
N ILE A 124 20.58 21.78 55.58
CA ILE A 124 20.42 22.81 54.55
C ILE A 124 21.48 22.64 53.44
N ASP A 125 22.73 22.36 53.80
CA ASP A 125 23.82 22.14 52.85
C ASP A 125 23.63 20.86 52.01
N ALA A 126 23.09 19.80 52.61
CA ALA A 126 22.71 18.58 51.91
C ALA A 126 21.51 18.80 50.96
N SER A 127 20.50 19.55 51.39
CA SER A 127 19.36 19.96 50.54
C SER A 127 19.81 20.82 49.35
N ASN A 128 20.68 21.80 49.61
CA ASN A 128 21.27 22.65 48.57
C ASN A 128 22.23 21.91 47.61
N ARG A 129 22.69 20.70 47.93
CA ARG A 129 23.38 19.83 46.98
C ARG A 129 22.37 19.14 46.07
N ARG A 130 21.37 18.46 46.64
CA ARG A 130 20.27 17.82 45.88
C ARG A 130 19.62 18.77 44.89
N LEU A 131 19.26 19.99 45.31
CA LEU A 131 18.66 21.00 44.44
C LEU A 131 19.58 21.46 43.29
N ARG A 132 20.91 21.38 43.45
CA ARG A 132 21.87 21.64 42.35
C ARG A 132 22.02 20.43 41.43
N ASP A 133 22.03 19.23 41.99
CA ASP A 133 22.09 17.98 41.25
C ASP A 133 20.83 17.79 40.38
N GLU A 134 19.65 18.10 40.94
CA GLU A 134 18.35 18.16 40.26
C GLU A 134 18.33 19.26 39.18
N ALA A 135 18.84 20.47 39.46
CA ALA A 135 18.94 21.53 38.46
C ALA A 135 19.90 21.18 37.31
N ALA A 136 20.98 20.45 37.59
CA ALA A 136 21.89 19.94 36.56
C ALA A 136 21.22 18.85 35.70
N ALA A 137 20.47 17.93 36.32
CA ALA A 137 19.68 16.92 35.61
C ALA A 137 18.65 17.57 34.67
N LEU A 138 17.83 18.50 35.18
CA LEU A 138 16.84 19.24 34.39
C LEU A 138 17.47 20.08 33.26
N THR A 139 18.70 20.57 33.45
CA THR A 139 19.45 21.23 32.37
C THR A 139 19.86 20.22 31.29
N SER A 140 20.36 19.04 31.68
CA SER A 140 20.69 17.97 30.74
C SER A 140 19.47 17.43 30.00
N GLU A 141 18.30 17.37 30.64
CA GLU A 141 17.03 16.98 30.01
C GLU A 141 16.58 18.03 28.99
N ARG A 142 16.64 19.33 29.34
CA ARG A 142 16.38 20.43 28.39
C ARG A 142 17.29 20.33 27.17
N ASP A 143 18.59 20.14 27.37
CA ASP A 143 19.57 20.14 26.28
C ASP A 143 19.38 18.93 25.35
N ALA A 144 18.94 17.79 25.89
CA ALA A 144 18.53 16.63 25.10
C ALA A 144 17.26 16.91 24.27
N VAL A 145 16.23 17.53 24.85
CA VAL A 145 15.00 17.92 24.15
C VAL A 145 15.26 18.99 23.08
N GLU A 146 16.16 19.94 23.32
CA GLU A 146 16.54 20.96 22.34
C GLU A 146 17.28 20.34 21.14
N ALA A 147 18.15 19.34 21.38
CA ALA A 147 18.77 18.54 20.32
C ALA A 147 17.75 17.68 19.55
N GLU A 148 16.74 17.11 20.21
CA GLU A 148 15.65 16.36 19.56
C GLU A 148 14.78 17.29 18.67
N ILE A 149 14.51 18.51 19.14
CA ILE A 149 13.81 19.55 18.37
C ILE A 149 14.60 19.94 17.11
N ASP A 150 15.92 20.09 17.21
CA ASP A 150 16.75 20.40 16.04
C ASP A 150 16.90 19.22 15.06
N ALA A 151 16.91 17.97 15.56
CA ALA A 151 16.80 16.78 14.72
C ALA A 151 15.46 16.73 13.96
N MET A 152 14.34 17.00 14.63
CA MET A 152 13.02 17.10 13.98
C MET A 152 12.95 18.26 12.97
N ARG A 153 13.60 19.40 13.23
CA ARG A 153 13.71 20.52 12.28
C ARG A 153 14.50 20.12 11.02
N ALA A 154 15.59 19.36 11.18
CA ALA A 154 16.36 18.85 10.05
C ALA A 154 15.53 17.90 9.18
N ALA A 155 14.86 16.91 9.78
CA ALA A 155 13.97 15.99 9.07
C ALA A 155 12.82 16.71 8.32
N LEU A 156 12.25 17.77 8.91
CA LEU A 156 11.22 18.59 8.26
C LEU A 156 11.75 19.42 7.07
N LEU A 157 13.05 19.76 7.04
CA LEU A 157 13.68 20.40 5.88
C LEU A 157 13.98 19.39 4.77
N GLU A 158 14.45 18.20 5.14
CA GLU A 158 14.70 17.10 4.20
C GLU A 158 13.40 16.66 3.51
N LEU A 159 12.33 16.40 4.27
CA LEU A 159 10.99 16.09 3.76
C LEU A 159 10.44 17.17 2.81
N ARG A 160 10.71 18.47 3.09
CA ARG A 160 10.34 19.56 2.17
C ARG A 160 11.13 19.54 0.88
N SER A 161 12.44 19.30 0.94
CA SER A 161 13.25 19.17 -0.28
C SER A 161 12.84 17.97 -1.13
N GLY A 162 12.48 16.85 -0.49
CA GLY A 162 11.89 15.68 -1.15
C GLY A 162 10.53 15.99 -1.79
N GLN A 163 9.67 16.76 -1.11
CA GLN A 163 8.40 17.24 -1.68
C GLN A 163 8.61 18.16 -2.89
N GLU A 164 9.53 19.13 -2.79
CA GLU A 164 9.87 20.05 -3.89
C GLU A 164 10.43 19.30 -5.12
N GLN A 165 11.32 18.32 -4.91
CA GLN A 165 11.79 17.44 -5.98
C GLN A 165 10.63 16.60 -6.56
N ALA A 166 9.80 16.00 -5.71
CA ALA A 166 8.68 15.17 -6.14
C ALA A 166 7.65 15.94 -6.99
N THR A 167 7.49 17.26 -6.76
CA THR A 167 6.69 18.15 -7.60
C THR A 167 7.38 18.54 -8.92
N GLN A 168 8.70 18.73 -8.95
CA GLN A 168 9.42 18.95 -10.21
C GLN A 168 9.38 17.70 -11.11
N GLU A 169 9.39 16.51 -10.52
CA GLU A 169 9.19 15.24 -11.21
C GLU A 169 7.77 15.11 -11.80
N THR A 170 6.72 15.56 -11.10
CA THR A 170 5.35 15.56 -11.67
C THR A 170 5.16 16.60 -12.75
N GLU A 171 5.67 17.82 -12.59
CA GLU A 171 5.66 18.85 -13.64
C GLU A 171 6.38 18.36 -14.91
N GLY A 172 7.53 17.68 -14.76
CA GLY A 172 8.25 17.04 -15.87
C GLY A 172 7.43 15.95 -16.56
N MET A 173 6.94 14.96 -15.78
CA MET A 173 6.09 13.88 -16.32
C MET A 173 4.79 14.39 -16.95
N ARG A 174 4.26 15.53 -16.49
CA ARG A 174 3.11 16.19 -17.10
C ARG A 174 3.47 16.83 -18.45
N ALA A 175 4.60 17.54 -18.53
CA ALA A 175 5.06 18.11 -19.80
C ALA A 175 5.30 17.02 -20.86
N ASP A 176 5.87 15.88 -20.46
CA ASP A 176 6.04 14.71 -21.33
C ASP A 176 4.68 14.11 -21.77
N ALA A 177 3.70 14.02 -20.85
CA ALA A 177 2.35 13.55 -21.18
C ALA A 177 1.59 14.50 -22.11
N GLU A 178 1.73 15.82 -21.93
CA GLU A 178 1.16 16.82 -22.83
C GLU A 178 1.81 16.75 -24.23
N ALA A 179 3.14 16.56 -24.32
CA ALA A 179 3.84 16.33 -25.58
C ALA A 179 3.35 15.05 -26.30
N LEU A 180 3.29 13.91 -25.60
CA LEU A 180 2.77 12.66 -26.14
C LEU A 180 1.30 12.77 -26.58
N SER A 181 0.49 13.60 -25.90
CA SER A 181 -0.89 13.87 -26.32
C SER A 181 -0.97 14.66 -27.64
N ALA A 182 -0.04 15.58 -27.87
CA ALA A 182 0.07 16.36 -29.10
C ALA A 182 0.56 15.48 -30.28
N ASP A 183 1.55 14.62 -30.05
CA ASP A 183 2.03 13.65 -31.04
C ASP A 183 0.92 12.64 -31.41
N LEU A 184 0.16 12.13 -30.42
CA LEU A 184 -1.00 11.28 -30.66
C LEU A 184 -2.09 12.00 -31.49
N ALA A 185 -2.33 13.29 -31.23
CA ALA A 185 -3.27 14.09 -32.01
C ALA A 185 -2.79 14.30 -33.45
N ALA A 186 -1.50 14.57 -33.66
CA ALA A 186 -0.90 14.67 -34.99
C ALA A 186 -0.97 13.35 -35.77
N ALA A 187 -0.67 12.22 -35.12
CA ALA A 187 -0.74 10.89 -35.72
C ALA A 187 -2.17 10.50 -36.14
N ARG A 188 -3.19 10.88 -35.35
CA ARG A 188 -4.60 10.72 -35.74
C ARG A 188 -4.96 11.55 -36.98
N LEU A 189 -4.49 12.79 -37.04
CA LEU A 189 -4.75 13.70 -38.16
C LEU A 189 -4.07 13.21 -39.46
N GLU A 190 -2.87 12.63 -39.37
CA GLU A 190 -2.27 11.94 -40.53
C GLU A 190 -3.05 10.68 -40.91
N LEU A 191 -3.50 9.86 -39.95
CA LEU A 191 -4.29 8.66 -40.23
C LEU A 191 -5.61 9.00 -40.95
N GLU A 192 -6.36 10.01 -40.48
CA GLU A 192 -7.56 10.51 -41.18
C GLU A 192 -7.24 10.98 -42.61
N ARG A 193 -6.08 11.62 -42.82
CA ARG A 193 -5.61 12.03 -44.15
C ARG A 193 -5.32 10.83 -45.05
N ARG A 194 -4.68 9.78 -44.52
CA ARG A 194 -4.41 8.53 -45.28
C ARG A 194 -5.69 7.75 -45.56
N GLU A 195 -6.66 7.72 -44.66
CA GLU A 195 -7.97 7.11 -44.92
C GLU A 195 -8.71 7.85 -46.06
N ALA A 196 -8.68 9.19 -46.08
CA ALA A 196 -9.22 9.98 -47.18
C ALA A 196 -8.51 9.71 -48.52
N GLU A 197 -7.17 9.59 -48.51
CA GLU A 197 -6.37 9.20 -49.68
C GLU A 197 -6.72 7.78 -50.17
N ILE A 198 -6.94 6.82 -49.27
CA ILE A 198 -7.35 5.45 -49.60
C ILE A 198 -8.76 5.42 -50.20
N VAL A 199 -9.71 6.21 -49.67
CA VAL A 199 -11.05 6.36 -50.26
C VAL A 199 -10.98 6.97 -51.65
N GLN A 200 -10.15 8.01 -51.84
CA GLN A 200 -9.94 8.63 -53.16
C GLN A 200 -9.28 7.66 -54.15
N ALA A 201 -8.30 6.88 -53.70
CA ALA A 201 -7.64 5.85 -54.52
C ALA A 201 -8.61 4.74 -54.94
N LYS A 202 -9.50 4.28 -54.05
CA LYS A 202 -10.57 3.33 -54.38
C LYS A 202 -11.56 3.88 -55.40
N ALA A 203 -12.02 5.12 -55.24
CA ALA A 203 -12.92 5.76 -56.20
C ALA A 203 -12.27 5.97 -57.58
N LEU A 204 -10.94 6.17 -57.64
CA LEU A 204 -10.18 6.14 -58.89
C LEU A 204 -10.05 4.73 -59.46
N GLN A 205 -9.86 3.71 -58.62
CA GLN A 205 -9.76 2.31 -59.05
C GLN A 205 -11.08 1.80 -59.63
N GLU A 206 -12.21 2.01 -58.94
CA GLU A 206 -13.54 1.64 -59.43
C GLU A 206 -13.84 2.28 -60.79
N LYS A 207 -13.41 3.53 -61.00
CA LYS A 207 -13.52 4.23 -62.28
C LYS A 207 -12.61 3.66 -63.36
N THR A 208 -11.42 3.18 -63.03
CA THR A 208 -10.59 2.43 -63.99
C THR A 208 -11.20 1.07 -64.31
N ASP A 209 -11.72 0.34 -63.32
CA ASP A 209 -12.36 -0.98 -63.51
C ASP A 209 -13.64 -0.85 -64.39
N GLU A 210 -14.41 0.22 -64.23
CA GLU A 210 -15.54 0.58 -65.11
C GLU A 210 -15.07 0.90 -66.56
N SER A 211 -13.98 1.66 -66.72
CA SER A 211 -13.40 1.92 -68.04
C SER A 211 -12.87 0.64 -68.71
N ASP A 212 -12.26 -0.26 -67.93
CA ASP A 212 -11.78 -1.56 -68.37
C ASP A 212 -12.93 -2.51 -68.76
N ALA A 213 -14.07 -2.42 -68.08
CA ALA A 213 -15.29 -3.16 -68.42
C ALA A 213 -15.89 -2.66 -69.73
N THR A 214 -16.03 -1.34 -69.92
CA THR A 214 -16.54 -0.77 -71.18
C THR A 214 -15.60 -1.02 -72.36
N ALA A 215 -14.28 -1.01 -72.16
CA ALA A 215 -13.30 -1.41 -73.16
C ALA A 215 -13.42 -2.90 -73.55
N LYS A 216 -13.67 -3.79 -72.58
CA LYS A 216 -13.92 -5.22 -72.84
C LYS A 216 -15.23 -5.45 -73.58
N GLU A 217 -16.29 -4.69 -73.28
CA GLU A 217 -17.52 -4.72 -74.07
C GLU A 217 -17.33 -4.21 -75.50
N ALA A 218 -16.55 -3.15 -75.70
CA ALA A 218 -16.22 -2.63 -77.03
C ALA A 218 -15.47 -3.67 -77.86
N ALA A 219 -14.41 -4.27 -77.31
CA ALA A 219 -13.65 -5.33 -77.96
C ALA A 219 -14.51 -6.60 -78.25
N ALA A 220 -15.43 -6.95 -77.36
CA ALA A 220 -16.36 -8.06 -77.59
C ALA A 220 -17.31 -7.79 -78.78
N ARG A 221 -17.84 -6.56 -78.88
CA ARG A 221 -18.67 -6.13 -80.01
C ARG A 221 -17.88 -6.04 -81.32
N GLU A 222 -16.61 -5.68 -81.26
CA GLU A 222 -15.70 -5.68 -82.42
C GLU A 222 -15.44 -7.12 -82.92
N VAL A 223 -15.18 -8.07 -82.01
CA VAL A 223 -15.06 -9.50 -82.35
C VAL A 223 -16.37 -10.05 -82.93
N GLU A 224 -17.52 -9.67 -82.38
CA GLU A 224 -18.83 -10.05 -82.94
C GLU A 224 -19.08 -9.42 -84.33
N ALA A 225 -18.70 -8.16 -84.53
CA ALA A 225 -18.81 -7.49 -85.83
C ALA A 225 -17.91 -8.17 -86.88
N ASN A 226 -16.66 -8.46 -86.54
CA ASN A 226 -15.71 -9.16 -87.40
C ASN A 226 -16.16 -10.61 -87.71
N ALA A 227 -16.72 -11.32 -86.73
CA ALA A 227 -17.30 -12.65 -86.94
C ALA A 227 -18.52 -12.61 -87.88
N ASN A 228 -19.39 -11.60 -87.76
CA ASN A 228 -20.51 -11.40 -88.69
C ASN A 228 -20.03 -10.99 -90.09
N LEU A 229 -18.99 -10.17 -90.21
CA LEU A 229 -18.39 -9.75 -91.48
C LEU A 229 -17.79 -10.97 -92.21
N ALA A 230 -16.98 -11.79 -91.53
CA ALA A 230 -16.46 -13.04 -92.07
C ALA A 230 -17.58 -14.03 -92.45
N ARG A 231 -18.70 -14.04 -91.72
CA ARG A 231 -19.89 -14.83 -92.08
C ARG A 231 -20.54 -14.32 -93.36
N ILE A 232 -20.66 -13.00 -93.54
CA ILE A 232 -21.17 -12.35 -94.76
C ILE A 232 -20.24 -12.64 -95.94
N GLU A 233 -18.92 -12.57 -95.77
CA GLU A 233 -17.94 -12.93 -96.81
C GLU A 233 -18.05 -14.42 -97.19
N SER A 234 -18.23 -15.31 -96.21
CA SER A 234 -18.47 -16.74 -96.47
C SER A 234 -19.80 -16.99 -97.19
N GLU A 235 -20.88 -16.31 -96.80
CA GLU A 235 -22.18 -16.34 -97.49
C GLU A 235 -22.08 -15.77 -98.92
N LEU A 236 -21.31 -14.70 -99.14
CA LEU A 236 -21.09 -14.10 -100.46
C LEU A 236 -20.24 -14.99 -101.36
N SER A 237 -19.20 -15.62 -100.81
CA SER A 237 -18.38 -16.61 -101.51
C SER A 237 -19.21 -17.83 -101.93
N ALA A 238 -19.95 -18.43 -100.98
CA ALA A 238 -20.85 -19.55 -101.26
C ALA A 238 -21.98 -19.18 -102.24
N ALA A 239 -22.50 -17.94 -102.19
CA ALA A 239 -23.46 -17.44 -103.17
C ALA A 239 -22.82 -17.26 -104.56
N THR A 240 -21.54 -16.89 -104.63
CA THR A 240 -20.78 -16.77 -105.88
C THR A 240 -20.49 -18.14 -106.48
N GLU A 241 -19.98 -19.09 -105.69
CA GLU A 241 -19.82 -20.50 -106.09
C GLU A 241 -21.16 -21.11 -106.53
N ALA A 242 -22.26 -20.85 -105.82
CA ALA A 242 -23.59 -21.31 -106.23
C ALA A 242 -24.09 -20.65 -107.53
N LEU A 243 -23.58 -19.46 -107.88
CA LEU A 243 -23.87 -18.78 -109.14
C LEU A 243 -23.03 -19.38 -110.28
N GLU A 244 -21.74 -19.66 -110.05
CA GLU A 244 -20.88 -20.39 -110.99
C GLU A 244 -21.39 -21.81 -111.23
N VAL A 245 -21.76 -22.56 -110.18
CA VAL A 245 -22.40 -23.88 -110.28
C VAL A 245 -23.72 -23.78 -111.05
N ARG A 246 -24.53 -22.73 -110.87
CA ARG A 246 -25.73 -22.51 -111.70
C ARG A 246 -25.42 -22.15 -113.15
N GLN A 247 -24.30 -21.50 -113.45
CA GLN A 247 -23.86 -21.27 -114.83
C GLN A 247 -23.32 -22.56 -115.47
N ALA A 248 -22.54 -23.34 -114.73
CA ALA A 248 -22.08 -24.67 -115.13
C ALA A 248 -23.26 -25.63 -115.34
N ASP A 249 -24.26 -25.64 -114.44
CA ASP A 249 -25.48 -26.43 -114.60
C ASP A 249 -26.37 -25.92 -115.74
N LYS A 250 -26.37 -24.63 -116.05
CA LYS A 250 -27.06 -24.11 -117.25
C LYS A 250 -26.39 -24.60 -118.54
N LEU A 251 -25.07 -24.68 -118.57
CA LEU A 251 -24.31 -25.25 -119.68
C LEU A 251 -24.44 -26.79 -119.74
N ARG A 252 -24.44 -27.45 -118.58
CA ARG A 252 -24.66 -28.90 -118.45
C ARG A 252 -26.07 -29.30 -118.88
N LEU A 253 -27.11 -28.57 -118.47
CA LEU A 253 -28.49 -28.78 -118.90
C LEU A 253 -28.67 -28.55 -120.40
N ALA A 254 -27.93 -27.62 -121.01
CA ALA A 254 -27.91 -27.50 -122.48
C ALA A 254 -27.34 -28.77 -123.13
N GLY A 255 -26.21 -29.28 -122.64
CA GLY A 255 -25.63 -30.55 -123.11
C GLY A 255 -26.46 -31.79 -122.78
N GLU A 256 -27.18 -31.79 -121.66
CA GLU A 256 -28.04 -32.90 -121.22
C GLU A 256 -29.39 -32.93 -121.94
N ILE A 257 -29.88 -31.80 -122.47
CA ILE A 257 -31.01 -31.79 -123.41
C ILE A 257 -30.63 -32.46 -124.73
N ASP A 258 -29.41 -32.23 -125.24
CA ASP A 258 -28.90 -32.93 -126.43
C ASP A 258 -28.60 -34.42 -126.11
N ALA A 259 -28.01 -34.71 -124.95
CA ALA A 259 -27.72 -36.09 -124.54
C ALA A 259 -28.98 -36.92 -124.23
N ALA A 260 -30.05 -36.32 -123.70
CA ALA A 260 -31.33 -36.99 -123.43
C ALA A 260 -32.03 -37.48 -124.72
N GLN A 261 -31.80 -36.81 -125.86
CA GLN A 261 -32.25 -37.30 -127.18
C GLN A 261 -31.42 -38.50 -127.68
N GLY A 262 -30.25 -38.74 -127.09
CA GLY A 262 -29.43 -39.94 -127.28
C GLY A 262 -29.80 -41.09 -126.35
N THR A 263 -29.87 -40.85 -125.03
CA THR A 263 -30.06 -41.92 -124.02
C THR A 263 -31.44 -42.57 -124.05
N LEU A 264 -32.47 -41.89 -124.58
CA LEU A 264 -33.76 -42.49 -124.91
C LEU A 264 -33.71 -43.59 -125.99
N ARG A 265 -32.54 -43.82 -126.63
CA ARG A 265 -32.30 -44.93 -127.57
C ARG A 265 -31.42 -46.06 -127.02
N THR A 266 -30.88 -45.93 -125.80
CA THR A 266 -30.01 -46.97 -125.18
C THR A 266 -30.59 -47.59 -123.92
N LEU A 267 -31.58 -46.96 -123.27
CA LEU A 267 -32.27 -47.52 -122.11
C LEU A 267 -33.18 -48.74 -122.39
N GLU A 268 -33.29 -49.19 -123.64
CA GLU A 268 -33.91 -50.48 -123.99
C GLU A 268 -32.93 -51.68 -123.90
N ALA A 269 -31.64 -51.47 -123.63
CA ALA A 269 -30.61 -52.53 -123.68
C ALA A 269 -30.27 -53.16 -122.30
N ASP A 270 -30.02 -52.34 -121.27
CA ASP A 270 -29.22 -52.78 -120.10
C ASP A 270 -30.02 -53.34 -118.90
N ILE A 271 -31.18 -53.96 -119.15
CA ILE A 271 -31.98 -54.66 -118.13
C ILE A 271 -31.35 -56.02 -117.70
N VAL A 272 -30.23 -56.43 -118.32
CA VAL A 272 -29.71 -57.81 -118.25
C VAL A 272 -28.62 -58.05 -117.17
N GLN A 273 -27.82 -57.06 -116.78
CA GLN A 273 -26.67 -57.28 -115.87
C GLN A 273 -26.93 -56.89 -114.41
N SER A 274 -27.64 -57.77 -113.70
CA SER A 274 -27.67 -57.79 -112.22
C SER A 274 -26.92 -59.01 -111.65
N ARG A 275 -26.36 -58.84 -110.44
CA ARG A 275 -25.91 -59.88 -109.46
C ARG A 275 -24.57 -60.61 -109.65
N ALA A 276 -23.56 -60.16 -108.86
CA ALA A 276 -22.57 -60.95 -108.11
C ALA A 276 -21.66 -59.95 -107.33
N ALA A 277 -21.13 -60.16 -106.11
CA ALA A 277 -21.39 -61.09 -104.99
C ALA A 277 -20.94 -60.38 -103.66
N ALA A 278 -21.44 -60.69 -102.45
CA ALA A 278 -20.84 -61.55 -101.39
C ALA A 278 -19.34 -61.26 -101.06
N ASP A 279 -18.76 -61.31 -99.85
CA ASP A 279 -19.13 -61.50 -98.42
C ASP A 279 -17.82 -61.19 -97.59
N GLN A 280 -17.61 -61.32 -96.26
CA GLN A 280 -18.35 -61.91 -95.13
C GLN A 280 -18.12 -61.14 -93.78
N VAL A 281 -18.04 -61.82 -92.62
CA VAL A 281 -18.49 -61.31 -91.30
C VAL A 281 -17.65 -61.81 -90.07
N GLU A 282 -17.29 -60.88 -89.14
CA GLU A 282 -17.11 -61.03 -87.66
C GLU A 282 -15.94 -61.86 -87.03
N THR A 283 -15.51 -61.52 -85.80
CA THR A 283 -14.50 -62.26 -84.98
C THR A 283 -14.52 -61.91 -83.46
N MET A 284 -13.56 -62.40 -82.66
CA MET A 284 -13.53 -62.36 -81.17
C MET A 284 -12.45 -61.40 -80.60
N LYS A 285 -12.43 -60.90 -79.33
CA LYS A 285 -13.11 -61.21 -78.03
C LYS A 285 -12.40 -62.24 -77.12
N SER A 286 -12.63 -62.15 -75.79
CA SER A 286 -12.04 -62.95 -74.66
C SER A 286 -10.57 -62.60 -74.30
N GLU A 287 -9.98 -62.75 -73.10
CA GLU A 287 -10.39 -63.01 -71.67
C GLU A 287 -9.14 -62.71 -70.75
N ALA A 288 -8.98 -62.87 -69.41
CA ALA A 288 -9.74 -63.38 -68.24
C ALA A 288 -9.31 -62.67 -66.90
N THR A 289 -8.89 -63.41 -65.84
CA THR A 289 -8.75 -62.96 -64.42
C THR A 289 -7.76 -63.82 -63.59
N GLU A 290 -6.79 -63.28 -62.82
CA GLU A 290 -5.81 -64.15 -62.11
C GLU A 290 -5.00 -63.62 -60.87
N VAL A 291 -5.53 -62.74 -59.98
CA VAL A 291 -4.77 -62.37 -58.73
C VAL A 291 -5.65 -62.36 -57.48
N ARG A 292 -5.68 -63.47 -56.73
CA ARG A 292 -6.38 -63.54 -55.42
C ARG A 292 -5.81 -64.54 -54.39
N GLU A 293 -4.59 -65.04 -54.59
CA GLU A 293 -4.05 -66.21 -53.87
C GLU A 293 -2.71 -65.91 -53.16
N ALA A 294 -2.66 -64.86 -52.34
CA ALA A 294 -1.46 -64.42 -51.63
C ALA A 294 -1.78 -63.86 -50.23
N LEU A 295 -2.24 -64.72 -49.30
CA LEU A 295 -2.72 -64.27 -47.99
C LEU A 295 -2.56 -65.31 -46.85
N THR A 296 -1.44 -66.05 -46.79
CA THR A 296 -1.32 -67.25 -45.93
C THR A 296 -0.05 -67.36 -45.04
N GLU A 297 0.82 -66.36 -44.93
CA GLU A 297 2.07 -66.47 -44.15
C GLU A 297 2.18 -65.61 -42.86
N LEU A 298 1.34 -64.59 -42.67
CA LEU A 298 1.50 -63.65 -41.53
C LEU A 298 0.94 -64.15 -40.18
N ALA A 299 0.71 -65.47 -40.02
CA ALA A 299 0.08 -66.06 -38.84
C ALA A 299 1.06 -66.69 -37.82
N ALA A 300 2.33 -66.90 -38.20
CA ALA A 300 3.27 -67.73 -37.44
C ALA A 300 4.05 -67.01 -36.31
N ALA A 301 4.02 -65.67 -36.25
CA ALA A 301 4.98 -64.90 -35.44
C ALA A 301 4.58 -64.61 -33.97
N ARG A 302 3.37 -65.02 -33.52
CA ARG A 302 2.81 -64.53 -32.23
C ARG A 302 3.01 -65.46 -31.02
N SER A 303 3.14 -66.77 -31.21
CA SER A 303 3.11 -67.74 -30.08
C SER A 303 4.44 -67.93 -29.33
N ALA A 304 5.50 -67.21 -29.70
CA ALA A 304 6.84 -67.38 -29.12
C ALA A 304 7.16 -66.44 -27.94
N ALA A 305 6.33 -65.42 -27.69
CA ALA A 305 6.64 -64.35 -26.72
C ALA A 305 6.10 -64.60 -25.30
N GLU A 306 5.04 -65.40 -25.15
CA GLU A 306 4.28 -65.51 -23.88
C GLU A 306 4.87 -66.55 -22.90
N ALA A 307 5.83 -67.38 -23.34
CA ALA A 307 6.40 -68.47 -22.52
C ALA A 307 7.52 -68.04 -21.56
N ALA A 308 8.08 -66.83 -21.69
CA ALA A 308 9.28 -66.41 -20.97
C ALA A 308 9.03 -65.60 -19.67
N LEU A 309 7.77 -65.37 -19.29
CA LEU A 309 7.40 -64.42 -18.24
C LEU A 309 7.02 -65.05 -16.89
N SER A 310 6.81 -66.38 -16.81
CA SER A 310 6.30 -67.05 -15.60
C SER A 310 7.38 -67.61 -14.65
N GLU A 311 8.65 -67.64 -15.06
CA GLU A 311 9.75 -68.28 -14.29
C GLU A 311 10.50 -67.28 -13.38
N THR A 312 10.45 -65.98 -13.67
CA THR A 312 11.17 -64.93 -12.92
C THR A 312 10.44 -64.45 -11.66
N LEU A 313 9.12 -64.60 -11.58
CA LEU A 313 8.33 -64.10 -10.44
C LEU A 313 8.45 -64.98 -9.17
N ALA A 314 8.66 -66.29 -9.32
CA ALA A 314 8.69 -67.22 -8.18
C ALA A 314 9.92 -67.05 -7.26
N ASN A 315 11.02 -66.46 -7.75
CA ASN A 315 12.29 -66.38 -7.03
C ASN A 315 12.49 -65.09 -6.21
N VAL A 316 11.51 -64.18 -6.19
CA VAL A 316 11.60 -62.89 -5.49
C VAL A 316 10.97 -62.94 -4.10
N GLU A 317 9.85 -63.64 -3.93
CA GLU A 317 9.08 -63.64 -2.67
C GLU A 317 9.83 -64.31 -1.51
N GLN A 318 10.60 -65.36 -1.79
CA GLN A 318 11.38 -66.09 -0.77
C GLN A 318 12.55 -65.26 -0.18
N ALA A 319 13.03 -64.22 -0.87
CA ALA A 319 14.17 -63.41 -0.43
C ALA A 319 13.82 -62.28 0.54
N ASN A 320 12.53 -61.94 0.69
CA ASN A 320 12.10 -60.82 1.54
C ASN A 320 11.80 -61.24 2.98
N ALA A 321 11.29 -62.46 3.20
CA ALA A 321 10.82 -62.90 4.52
C ALA A 321 11.92 -62.97 5.61
N GLU A 322 13.18 -63.24 5.23
CA GLU A 322 14.30 -63.32 6.17
C GLU A 322 14.89 -61.93 6.55
N ARG A 323 14.44 -60.85 5.89
CA ARG A 323 14.99 -59.50 6.07
C ARG A 323 14.34 -58.73 7.22
N ASP A 324 13.04 -58.94 7.44
CA ASP A 324 12.25 -58.15 8.38
C ASP A 324 12.46 -58.57 9.85
N GLU A 325 12.75 -59.85 10.12
CA GLU A 325 12.98 -60.34 11.49
C GLU A 325 14.33 -59.90 12.10
N ALA A 326 15.26 -59.42 11.25
CA ALA A 326 16.52 -58.83 11.68
C ALA A 326 16.39 -57.34 12.03
N ALA A 327 15.49 -56.60 11.36
CA ALA A 327 15.34 -55.16 11.52
C ALA A 327 14.81 -54.77 12.92
N MET A 328 13.74 -55.42 13.37
CA MET A 328 13.06 -55.05 14.64
C MET A 328 13.95 -55.18 15.89
N ARG A 329 14.97 -56.06 15.87
CA ARG A 329 15.89 -56.23 17.01
C ARG A 329 17.00 -55.16 17.09
N ALA A 330 17.20 -54.39 16.02
CA ALA A 330 18.13 -53.25 16.00
C ALA A 330 17.47 -51.95 16.51
N GLU A 331 16.21 -51.72 16.15
CA GLU A 331 15.49 -50.47 16.44
C GLU A 331 15.29 -50.23 17.95
N GLU A 332 14.96 -51.27 18.71
CA GLU A 332 14.68 -51.17 20.15
C GLU A 332 15.92 -50.77 20.98
N ASN A 333 17.12 -51.15 20.53
CA ASN A 333 18.38 -50.80 21.19
C ASN A 333 18.92 -49.41 20.78
N ALA A 334 18.46 -48.83 19.67
CA ALA A 334 18.85 -47.48 19.26
C ALA A 334 18.12 -46.40 20.07
N LYS A 335 16.80 -46.59 20.27
CA LYS A 335 15.90 -45.61 20.92
C LYS A 335 16.33 -45.14 22.31
N THR A 336 17.06 -45.95 23.07
CA THR A 336 17.49 -45.59 24.44
C THR A 336 18.78 -44.78 24.50
N ALA A 337 19.64 -44.86 23.48
CA ALA A 337 20.78 -43.94 23.34
C ALA A 337 20.34 -42.61 22.72
N GLU A 338 19.58 -42.70 21.63
CA GLU A 338 19.09 -41.58 20.83
C GLU A 338 18.30 -40.56 21.67
N GLN A 339 17.43 -40.99 22.59
CA GLN A 339 16.68 -40.08 23.48
C GLN A 339 17.54 -39.18 24.39
N SER A 340 18.80 -39.54 24.65
CA SER A 340 19.72 -38.70 25.45
C SER A 340 20.43 -37.66 24.59
N GLU A 341 20.84 -38.03 23.38
CA GLU A 341 21.52 -37.15 22.43
C GLU A 341 20.53 -36.20 21.74
N VAL A 342 19.31 -36.68 21.44
CA VAL A 342 18.18 -35.84 20.98
C VAL A 342 17.91 -34.72 21.97
N ARG A 343 17.85 -34.95 23.29
CA ARG A 343 17.58 -33.86 24.25
C ARG A 343 18.70 -32.81 24.30
N LEU A 344 19.95 -33.21 24.10
CA LEU A 344 21.08 -32.26 24.06
C LEU A 344 21.11 -31.48 22.74
N ASN A 345 20.83 -32.16 21.62
CA ASN A 345 20.77 -31.53 20.30
C ASN A 345 19.49 -30.71 20.11
N GLU A 346 18.38 -31.07 20.77
CA GLU A 346 17.14 -30.29 20.85
C GLU A 346 17.34 -29.05 21.72
N ALA A 347 18.06 -29.13 22.85
CA ALA A 347 18.44 -27.95 23.62
C ALA A 347 19.33 -26.99 22.81
N LYS A 348 20.31 -27.52 22.07
CA LYS A 348 21.15 -26.72 21.15
C LYS A 348 20.36 -26.19 19.96
N ALA A 349 19.46 -26.97 19.36
CA ALA A 349 18.62 -26.56 18.25
C ALA A 349 17.59 -25.51 18.69
N ARG A 350 17.07 -25.57 19.92
CA ARG A 350 16.24 -24.51 20.52
C ARG A 350 17.05 -23.24 20.77
N LEU A 351 18.31 -23.34 21.18
CA LEU A 351 19.16 -22.16 21.40
C LEU A 351 19.58 -21.52 20.05
N ALA A 352 19.98 -22.33 19.07
CA ALA A 352 20.24 -21.88 17.70
C ALA A 352 18.96 -21.42 16.97
N ALA A 353 17.79 -21.97 17.31
CA ALA A 353 16.51 -21.46 16.85
C ALA A 353 16.19 -20.12 17.49
N ILE A 354 16.41 -19.92 18.80
CA ILE A 354 16.26 -18.59 19.43
C ILE A 354 17.24 -17.58 18.83
N GLU A 355 18.49 -17.95 18.56
CA GLU A 355 19.46 -17.09 17.85
C GLU A 355 18.98 -16.78 16.42
N ALA A 356 18.47 -17.76 15.68
CA ALA A 356 17.89 -17.56 14.35
C ALA A 356 16.60 -16.73 14.39
N ASP A 357 15.71 -16.95 15.35
CA ASP A 357 14.46 -16.21 15.56
C ASP A 357 14.78 -14.76 15.95
N THR A 358 15.86 -14.49 16.69
CA THR A 358 16.33 -13.11 16.91
C THR A 358 17.00 -12.47 15.70
N ALA A 359 17.62 -13.25 14.82
CA ALA A 359 18.14 -12.75 13.54
C ALA A 359 16.98 -12.45 12.56
N ILE A 360 15.99 -13.35 12.48
CA ILE A 360 14.74 -13.17 11.74
C ILE A 360 13.98 -11.96 12.31
N ALA A 361 13.86 -11.80 13.62
CA ALA A 361 13.23 -10.61 14.21
C ALA A 361 13.98 -9.30 13.87
N HIS A 362 15.30 -9.34 13.71
CA HIS A 362 16.06 -8.18 13.22
C HIS A 362 15.85 -7.93 11.72
N GLU A 363 15.75 -8.98 10.90
CA GLU A 363 15.43 -8.90 9.48
C GLU A 363 13.95 -8.47 9.26
N GLU A 364 13.04 -8.85 10.15
CA GLU A 364 11.65 -8.38 10.23
C GLU A 364 11.59 -6.91 10.62
N VAL A 365 12.39 -6.44 11.60
CA VAL A 365 12.49 -5.00 11.90
C VAL A 365 13.08 -4.22 10.73
N GLU A 366 14.14 -4.70 10.08
CA GLU A 366 14.73 -4.03 8.92
C GLU A 366 13.76 -4.01 7.72
N THR A 367 13.00 -5.08 7.50
CA THR A 367 11.96 -5.11 6.46
C THR A 367 10.69 -4.33 6.84
N LEU A 368 10.39 -4.15 8.12
CA LEU A 368 9.36 -3.21 8.59
C LEU A 368 9.76 -1.76 8.35
N ASP A 369 11.01 -1.37 8.61
CA ASP A 369 11.50 -0.02 8.27
C ASP A 369 11.57 0.19 6.74
N GLN A 370 11.99 -0.83 5.96
CA GLN A 370 11.94 -0.76 4.50
C GLN A 370 10.50 -0.66 3.96
N THR A 371 9.54 -1.41 4.52
CA THR A 371 8.13 -1.34 4.08
C THR A 371 7.44 -0.06 4.54
N ARG A 372 7.85 0.53 5.68
CA ARG A 372 7.46 1.86 6.13
C ARG A 372 7.94 2.95 5.17
N ALA A 373 9.22 2.93 4.76
CA ALA A 373 9.73 3.86 3.74
C ALA A 373 9.00 3.66 2.39
N GLN A 374 8.73 2.41 2.01
CA GLN A 374 7.94 2.10 0.81
C GLN A 374 6.46 2.54 0.93
N LEU A 375 5.93 2.75 2.14
CA LEU A 375 4.59 3.30 2.36
C LEU A 375 4.57 4.82 2.17
N GLU A 376 5.58 5.55 2.62
CA GLU A 376 5.66 7.01 2.39
C GLU A 376 5.78 7.31 0.88
N VAL A 377 6.57 6.52 0.15
CA VAL A 377 6.60 6.55 -1.33
C VAL A 377 5.21 6.24 -1.91
N ALA A 378 4.55 5.16 -1.46
CA ALA A 378 3.24 4.78 -1.95
C ALA A 378 2.13 5.80 -1.65
N GLN A 379 2.18 6.49 -0.51
CA GLN A 379 1.26 7.58 -0.16
C GLN A 379 1.52 8.81 -1.03
N THR A 380 2.78 9.11 -1.33
CA THR A 380 3.18 10.17 -2.26
C THR A 380 2.68 9.87 -3.68
N ASP A 381 2.88 8.64 -4.17
CA ASP A 381 2.40 8.25 -5.49
C ASP A 381 0.87 8.16 -5.58
N LEU A 382 0.17 7.80 -4.49
CA LEU A 382 -1.30 7.90 -4.43
C LEU A 382 -1.78 9.36 -4.55
N ALA A 383 -1.08 10.31 -3.91
CA ALA A 383 -1.37 11.73 -4.09
C ALA A 383 -1.14 12.20 -5.54
N ARG A 384 -0.02 11.78 -6.16
CA ARG A 384 0.28 12.03 -7.59
C ARG A 384 -0.78 11.45 -8.53
N VAL A 385 -1.33 10.28 -8.22
CA VAL A 385 -2.41 9.66 -9.02
C VAL A 385 -3.73 10.43 -8.89
N LEU A 386 -4.06 10.93 -7.70
CA LEU A 386 -5.24 11.79 -7.50
C LEU A 386 -5.09 13.15 -8.19
N GLU A 387 -3.92 13.76 -8.13
CA GLU A 387 -3.60 14.99 -8.86
C GLU A 387 -3.76 14.80 -10.39
N ARG A 388 -3.16 13.74 -10.95
CA ARG A 388 -3.36 13.34 -12.35
C ARG A 388 -4.81 13.05 -12.71
N GLN A 389 -5.62 12.55 -11.77
CA GLN A 389 -7.06 12.33 -11.99
C GLN A 389 -7.82 13.67 -12.08
N GLU A 390 -7.48 14.67 -11.27
CA GLU A 390 -8.04 16.02 -11.39
C GLU A 390 -7.60 16.72 -12.68
N GLU A 391 -6.32 16.56 -13.07
CA GLU A 391 -5.79 17.08 -14.33
C GLU A 391 -6.48 16.45 -15.55
N ALA A 392 -6.61 15.13 -15.59
CA ALA A 392 -7.34 14.42 -16.64
C ALA A 392 -8.82 14.84 -16.69
N SER A 393 -9.46 15.05 -15.53
CA SER A 393 -10.84 15.54 -15.46
C SER A 393 -10.98 16.97 -16.00
N ARG A 394 -10.00 17.84 -15.74
CA ARG A 394 -9.92 19.20 -16.29
C ARG A 394 -9.70 19.17 -17.81
N GLY A 395 -8.77 18.36 -18.29
CA GLY A 395 -8.52 18.16 -19.73
C GLY A 395 -9.71 17.57 -20.49
N ILE A 396 -10.48 16.66 -19.88
CA ILE A 396 -11.75 16.17 -20.44
C ILE A 396 -12.77 17.32 -20.56
N SER A 397 -12.93 18.14 -19.51
CA SER A 397 -13.83 19.31 -19.56
C SER A 397 -13.42 20.34 -20.62
N GLU A 398 -12.12 20.54 -20.84
CA GLU A 398 -11.60 21.42 -21.89
C GLU A 398 -11.79 20.83 -23.29
N ALA A 399 -11.61 19.52 -23.46
CA ALA A 399 -11.90 18.81 -24.71
C ALA A 399 -13.40 18.79 -25.05
N GLU A 400 -14.29 18.65 -24.06
CA GLU A 400 -15.74 18.76 -24.25
C GLU A 400 -16.16 20.18 -24.68
N ALA A 401 -15.53 21.22 -24.13
CA ALA A 401 -15.73 22.60 -24.57
C ALA A 401 -15.25 22.81 -26.01
N ALA A 402 -14.05 22.33 -26.36
CA ALA A 402 -13.53 22.40 -27.73
C ALA A 402 -14.42 21.64 -28.74
N LEU A 403 -14.99 20.49 -28.34
CA LEU A 403 -15.97 19.75 -29.14
C LEU A 403 -17.32 20.47 -29.29
N ALA A 404 -17.72 21.30 -28.31
CA ALA A 404 -18.89 22.17 -28.44
C ALA A 404 -18.64 23.31 -29.44
N ASP A 405 -17.49 23.96 -29.37
CA ASP A 405 -17.11 25.01 -30.33
C ASP A 405 -16.93 24.45 -31.76
N LEU A 406 -16.33 23.27 -31.92
CA LEU A 406 -16.22 22.60 -33.23
C LEU A 406 -17.58 22.21 -33.81
N ARG A 407 -18.55 21.81 -32.97
CA ARG A 407 -19.95 21.61 -33.42
C ARG A 407 -20.59 22.92 -33.87
N MET A 408 -20.41 24.00 -33.12
CA MET A 408 -20.93 25.33 -33.49
C MET A 408 -20.33 25.83 -34.82
N GLN A 409 -19.03 25.63 -35.04
CA GLN A 409 -18.36 25.92 -36.31
C GLN A 409 -18.86 25.02 -37.45
N GLY A 410 -19.12 23.74 -37.17
CA GLY A 410 -19.73 22.79 -38.12
C GLY A 410 -21.13 23.19 -38.55
N GLU A 411 -21.98 23.65 -37.62
CA GLU A 411 -23.31 24.19 -37.91
C GLU A 411 -23.24 25.49 -38.74
N GLN A 412 -22.33 26.41 -38.41
CA GLN A 412 -22.09 27.62 -39.22
C GLN A 412 -21.57 27.28 -40.63
N ALA A 413 -20.72 26.27 -40.78
CA ALA A 413 -20.26 25.79 -42.09
C ALA A 413 -21.38 25.09 -42.89
N ALA A 414 -22.28 24.36 -42.21
CA ALA A 414 -23.48 23.79 -42.82
C ALA A 414 -24.44 24.90 -43.32
N GLU A 415 -24.64 25.96 -42.53
CA GLU A 415 -25.45 27.12 -42.93
C GLU A 415 -24.82 27.89 -44.11
N GLN A 416 -23.51 28.14 -44.08
CA GLN A 416 -22.79 28.77 -45.20
C GLN A 416 -22.82 27.91 -46.49
N THR A 417 -22.75 26.59 -46.38
CA THR A 417 -22.87 25.70 -47.55
C THR A 417 -24.31 25.52 -48.03
N ALA A 418 -25.31 25.71 -47.16
CA ALA A 418 -26.70 25.83 -47.58
C ALA A 418 -26.94 27.16 -48.33
N ALA A 419 -26.42 28.28 -47.84
CA ALA A 419 -26.48 29.58 -48.51
C ALA A 419 -25.85 29.54 -49.90
N ARG A 420 -24.62 29.02 -50.04
CA ARG A 420 -23.94 28.87 -51.35
C ARG A 420 -24.69 27.95 -52.32
N ARG A 421 -25.41 26.94 -51.82
CA ARG A 421 -26.27 26.09 -52.68
C ARG A 421 -27.52 26.84 -53.18
N ALA A 422 -28.07 27.76 -52.38
CA ALA A 422 -29.15 28.64 -52.82
C ALA A 422 -28.65 29.65 -53.88
N GLU A 423 -27.49 30.28 -53.66
CA GLU A 423 -26.82 31.16 -54.63
C GLU A 423 -26.52 30.41 -55.95
N GLN A 424 -26.03 29.17 -55.87
CA GLN A 424 -25.78 28.34 -57.06
C GLN A 424 -27.09 27.98 -57.79
N ALA A 425 -28.16 27.64 -57.07
CA ALA A 425 -29.46 27.35 -57.70
C ALA A 425 -30.04 28.57 -58.42
N GLU A 426 -29.92 29.77 -57.84
CA GLU A 426 -30.33 31.02 -58.49
C GLU A 426 -29.47 31.31 -59.74
N ALA A 427 -28.15 31.07 -59.68
CA ALA A 427 -27.28 31.21 -60.83
C ALA A 427 -27.59 30.20 -61.95
N GLU A 428 -27.97 28.96 -61.61
CA GLU A 428 -28.41 27.95 -62.57
C GLU A 428 -29.77 28.29 -63.20
N GLU A 429 -30.70 28.89 -62.44
CA GLU A 429 -31.95 29.43 -62.97
C GLU A 429 -31.68 30.58 -63.97
N GLN A 430 -30.82 31.54 -63.62
CA GLN A 430 -30.40 32.63 -64.50
C GLN A 430 -29.68 32.12 -65.77
N LEU A 431 -28.88 31.05 -65.66
CA LEU A 431 -28.25 30.38 -66.80
C LEU A 431 -29.29 29.72 -67.72
N SER A 432 -30.37 29.15 -67.16
CA SER A 432 -31.46 28.55 -67.94
C SER A 432 -32.28 29.61 -68.71
N ALA A 433 -32.52 30.77 -68.10
CA ALA A 433 -33.20 31.91 -68.71
C ALA A 433 -32.39 32.50 -69.87
N THR A 434 -31.10 32.80 -69.65
CA THR A 434 -30.22 33.33 -70.70
C THR A 434 -30.00 32.33 -71.85
N LYS A 435 -30.04 31.02 -71.58
CA LYS A 435 -30.00 29.98 -72.62
C LYS A 435 -31.27 29.97 -73.49
N THR A 436 -32.46 30.15 -72.90
CA THR A 436 -33.71 30.24 -73.68
C THR A 436 -33.80 31.54 -74.49
N GLU A 437 -33.29 32.66 -73.98
CA GLU A 437 -33.12 33.89 -74.78
C GLU A 437 -32.18 33.69 -75.98
N LEU A 438 -31.09 32.94 -75.81
CA LEU A 438 -30.16 32.59 -76.89
C LEU A 438 -30.80 31.71 -77.97
N GLU A 439 -31.71 30.79 -77.59
CA GLU A 439 -32.45 29.96 -78.55
C GLU A 439 -33.49 30.78 -79.33
N VAL A 440 -34.22 31.70 -78.67
CA VAL A 440 -35.11 32.66 -79.35
C VAL A 440 -34.33 33.59 -80.30
N ALA A 441 -33.09 33.95 -79.96
CA ALA A 441 -32.21 34.69 -80.86
C ALA A 441 -31.76 33.86 -82.08
N ARG A 442 -31.52 32.55 -81.91
CA ARG A 442 -31.18 31.61 -82.99
C ARG A 442 -32.35 31.33 -83.93
N GLU A 443 -33.58 31.20 -83.42
CA GLU A 443 -34.76 31.10 -84.29
C GLU A 443 -34.95 32.36 -85.16
N ARG A 444 -34.67 33.55 -84.59
CA ARG A 444 -34.71 34.80 -85.35
C ARG A 444 -33.68 34.84 -86.48
N THR A 445 -32.44 34.38 -86.27
CA THR A 445 -31.45 34.30 -87.37
C THR A 445 -31.78 33.19 -88.38
N ALA A 446 -32.35 32.06 -87.94
CA ALA A 446 -32.87 31.02 -88.84
C ALA A 446 -34.04 31.54 -89.71
N SER A 447 -34.89 32.41 -89.18
CA SER A 447 -35.97 33.04 -89.95
C SER A 447 -35.44 33.96 -91.07
N ALA A 448 -34.26 34.55 -90.90
CA ALA A 448 -33.64 35.45 -91.88
C ALA A 448 -33.00 34.71 -93.07
N SER A 449 -32.49 33.49 -92.88
CA SER A 449 -31.91 32.71 -94.00
C SER A 449 -32.95 32.31 -95.04
N LYS A 450 -34.22 32.14 -94.62
CA LYS A 450 -35.35 31.82 -95.51
C LYS A 450 -35.59 32.88 -96.60
N ALA A 451 -35.29 34.15 -96.32
CA ALA A 451 -35.39 35.24 -97.30
C ALA A 451 -34.31 35.15 -98.41
N GLY A 452 -33.22 34.41 -98.21
CA GLY A 452 -32.19 34.18 -99.22
C GLY A 452 -32.65 33.24 -100.34
N ALA A 453 -33.56 32.31 -100.06
CA ALA A 453 -34.00 31.29 -101.01
C ALA A 453 -34.87 31.84 -102.15
N GLU A 454 -35.60 32.94 -101.92
CA GLU A 454 -36.50 33.54 -102.91
C GLU A 454 -35.76 34.25 -104.05
N LEU A 455 -34.47 34.58 -103.85
CA LEU A 455 -33.62 35.22 -104.85
C LEU A 455 -33.20 34.26 -105.98
N SER A 456 -32.92 32.99 -105.67
CA SER A 456 -32.46 31.99 -106.65
C SER A 456 -33.55 31.52 -107.62
N GLU A 457 -34.83 31.65 -107.27
CA GLU A 457 -35.97 31.31 -108.13
C GLU A 457 -36.17 32.36 -109.26
N ILE A 458 -35.70 33.59 -109.07
CA ILE A 458 -35.78 34.65 -110.09
C ILE A 458 -34.80 34.38 -111.24
N GLU A 459 -33.58 33.94 -110.94
CA GLU A 459 -32.57 33.64 -111.96
C GLU A 459 -33.00 32.47 -112.86
N ARG A 460 -33.62 31.44 -112.28
CA ARG A 460 -34.07 30.23 -112.99
C ARG A 460 -35.10 30.52 -114.10
N ARG A 461 -35.82 31.64 -114.03
CA ARG A 461 -36.81 32.06 -115.03
C ARG A 461 -36.20 32.78 -116.24
N ARG A 462 -34.97 33.27 -116.15
CA ARG A 462 -34.25 33.93 -117.25
C ARG A 462 -33.91 32.94 -118.36
N ASP A 463 -33.39 31.77 -117.97
CA ASP A 463 -32.71 30.87 -118.90
C ASP A 463 -33.68 30.02 -119.75
N ILE A 464 -34.94 29.90 -119.32
CA ILE A 464 -36.01 29.22 -120.08
C ILE A 464 -36.35 29.99 -121.36
N VAL A 465 -36.37 31.33 -121.31
CA VAL A 465 -36.75 32.21 -122.45
C VAL A 465 -35.72 32.17 -123.58
N ALA A 466 -34.48 31.74 -123.30
CA ALA A 466 -33.43 31.61 -124.32
C ALA A 466 -33.63 30.39 -125.26
N ALA A 467 -34.39 29.37 -124.83
CA ALA A 467 -34.53 28.11 -125.56
C ALA A 467 -35.56 28.15 -126.71
N GLU A 468 -36.55 29.05 -126.64
CA GLU A 468 -37.68 29.07 -127.59
C GLU A 468 -37.33 29.69 -128.97
N LEU A 469 -36.18 30.34 -129.09
CA LEU A 469 -35.76 31.06 -130.32
C LEU A 469 -35.10 30.17 -131.39
N THR A 470 -34.76 28.91 -131.10
CA THR A 470 -34.06 28.02 -132.05
C THR A 470 -35.00 27.17 -132.93
N GLY A 471 -36.29 27.15 -132.64
CA GLY A 471 -37.27 26.28 -133.31
C GLY A 471 -37.70 26.70 -134.73
N LEU A 472 -37.13 27.76 -135.30
CA LEU A 472 -37.60 28.35 -136.57
C LEU A 472 -36.83 27.93 -137.83
N ASP A 473 -35.60 27.42 -137.73
CA ASP A 473 -34.80 26.97 -138.90
C ASP A 473 -35.22 25.58 -139.43
N THR A 474 -36.53 25.33 -139.46
CA THR A 474 -37.16 24.12 -140.03
C THR A 474 -37.09 24.04 -141.56
N GLU A 475 -36.54 25.07 -142.24
CA GLU A 475 -36.56 25.17 -143.71
C GLU A 475 -35.53 24.31 -144.44
N LEU A 476 -34.44 23.84 -143.80
CA LEU A 476 -33.45 22.98 -144.47
C LEU A 476 -33.65 21.46 -144.28
N ALA A 477 -34.87 21.06 -143.92
CA ALA A 477 -35.33 19.67 -143.87
C ALA A 477 -35.18 18.89 -145.21
N ALA A 478 -34.83 19.58 -146.31
CA ALA A 478 -34.42 18.95 -147.57
C ALA A 478 -33.12 18.14 -147.47
N ALA A 479 -32.23 18.45 -146.52
CA ALA A 479 -30.99 17.70 -146.31
C ALA A 479 -31.20 16.37 -145.55
N SER A 480 -32.21 16.31 -144.67
CA SER A 480 -32.45 15.19 -143.74
C SER A 480 -32.62 13.84 -144.43
N LYS A 481 -33.20 13.81 -145.64
CA LYS A 481 -33.45 12.56 -146.37
C LYS A 481 -32.20 11.87 -146.93
N ALA A 482 -31.08 12.59 -147.06
CA ALA A 482 -29.78 11.99 -147.38
C ALA A 482 -28.99 11.60 -146.10
N LEU A 483 -29.51 11.97 -144.92
CA LEU A 483 -28.90 11.75 -143.63
C LEU A 483 -29.42 10.44 -143.01
N GLU A 484 -30.71 10.12 -143.13
CA GLU A 484 -31.35 8.91 -142.57
C GLU A 484 -30.58 7.60 -142.87
N ASP A 485 -30.18 7.37 -144.12
CA ASP A 485 -29.45 6.15 -144.54
C ASP A 485 -28.02 6.07 -143.96
N ALA A 486 -27.40 7.21 -143.66
CA ALA A 486 -26.10 7.28 -143.00
C ALA A 486 -26.24 7.16 -141.47
N GLU A 487 -27.26 7.79 -140.90
CA GLU A 487 -27.56 7.75 -139.46
C GLU A 487 -27.89 6.34 -138.96
N ALA A 488 -28.48 5.47 -139.78
CA ALA A 488 -28.76 4.09 -139.37
C ALA A 488 -27.47 3.35 -138.96
N ASN A 489 -26.42 3.45 -139.80
CA ASN A 489 -25.11 2.83 -139.54
C ASN A 489 -24.30 3.60 -138.48
N LEU A 490 -24.47 4.93 -138.40
CA LEU A 490 -23.84 5.73 -137.36
C LEU A 490 -24.45 5.44 -135.98
N ARG A 491 -25.78 5.32 -135.86
CA ARG A 491 -26.46 5.02 -134.58
C ARG A 491 -25.99 3.69 -133.99
N GLU A 492 -25.82 2.64 -134.80
CA GLU A 492 -25.33 1.34 -134.30
C GLU A 492 -23.88 1.42 -133.80
N THR A 493 -23.02 2.18 -134.48
CA THR A 493 -21.61 2.35 -134.09
C THR A 493 -21.44 3.32 -132.92
N THR A 494 -22.21 4.40 -132.88
CA THR A 494 -22.29 5.35 -131.77
C THR A 494 -22.81 4.67 -130.51
N GLN A 495 -23.92 3.91 -130.54
CA GLN A 495 -24.40 3.16 -129.37
C GLN A 495 -23.35 2.19 -128.82
N LYS A 496 -22.57 1.53 -129.69
CA LYS A 496 -21.47 0.66 -129.27
C LYS A 496 -20.31 1.43 -128.63
N SER A 497 -19.98 2.62 -129.15
CA SER A 497 -18.97 3.49 -128.52
C SER A 497 -19.43 4.16 -127.23
N GLU A 498 -20.72 4.53 -127.12
CA GLU A 498 -21.32 5.11 -125.92
C GLU A 498 -21.45 4.08 -124.82
N ALA A 499 -21.85 2.83 -125.15
CA ALA A 499 -21.81 1.71 -124.21
C ALA A 499 -20.39 1.44 -123.70
N ALA A 500 -19.39 1.37 -124.60
CA ALA A 500 -17.99 1.17 -124.21
C ALA A 500 -17.42 2.35 -123.40
N GLN A 501 -17.83 3.60 -123.69
CA GLN A 501 -17.45 4.77 -122.88
C GLN A 501 -18.17 4.79 -121.52
N ALA A 502 -19.42 4.34 -121.43
CA ALA A 502 -20.14 4.21 -120.17
C ALA A 502 -19.53 3.10 -119.29
N GLU A 503 -19.15 1.96 -119.87
CA GLU A 503 -18.40 0.91 -119.16
C GLU A 503 -17.02 1.41 -118.72
N LEU A 504 -16.26 2.10 -119.58
CA LEU A 504 -14.96 2.66 -119.22
C LEU A 504 -15.06 3.74 -118.13
N ALA A 505 -16.09 4.59 -118.18
CA ALA A 505 -16.38 5.58 -117.15
C ALA A 505 -16.81 4.91 -115.83
N ALA A 506 -17.62 3.86 -115.87
CA ALA A 506 -18.01 3.09 -114.68
C ALA A 506 -16.82 2.37 -114.05
N VAL A 507 -15.93 1.77 -114.85
CA VAL A 507 -14.68 1.15 -114.38
C VAL A 507 -13.73 2.20 -113.79
N THR A 508 -13.63 3.38 -114.41
CA THR A 508 -12.78 4.48 -113.92
C THR A 508 -13.33 5.05 -112.60
N ALA A 509 -14.64 5.29 -112.49
CA ALA A 509 -15.28 5.71 -111.25
C ALA A 509 -15.08 4.67 -110.14
N ARG A 510 -15.25 3.37 -110.45
CA ARG A 510 -15.03 2.29 -109.49
C ARG A 510 -13.56 2.18 -109.05
N ALA A 511 -12.61 2.46 -109.93
CA ALA A 511 -11.19 2.54 -109.60
C ALA A 511 -10.87 3.75 -108.70
N VAL A 512 -11.51 4.90 -108.91
CA VAL A 512 -11.39 6.07 -108.02
C VAL A 512 -11.97 5.74 -106.64
N THR A 513 -13.19 5.18 -106.54
CA THR A 513 -13.78 4.79 -105.25
C THR A 513 -12.93 3.75 -104.50
N LEU A 514 -12.32 2.79 -105.21
CA LEU A 514 -11.38 1.82 -104.60
C LEU A 514 -10.09 2.49 -104.13
N SER A 515 -9.61 3.55 -104.81
CA SER A 515 -8.48 4.35 -104.35
C SER A 515 -8.84 5.17 -103.11
N GLU A 516 -10.00 5.81 -103.09
CA GLU A 516 -10.51 6.57 -101.94
C GLU A 516 -10.73 5.67 -100.71
N GLN A 517 -11.18 4.43 -100.92
CA GLN A 517 -11.28 3.41 -99.88
C GLN A 517 -9.91 2.95 -99.37
N ALA A 518 -8.91 2.79 -100.25
CA ALA A 518 -7.54 2.46 -99.84
C ALA A 518 -6.86 3.60 -99.06
N ASP A 519 -7.06 4.85 -99.49
CA ASP A 519 -6.58 6.05 -98.78
C ASP A 519 -7.29 6.25 -97.44
N GLY A 520 -8.57 5.86 -97.34
CA GLY A 520 -9.34 5.81 -96.09
C GLY A 520 -8.77 4.78 -95.11
N ALA A 521 -8.69 3.52 -95.54
CA ALA A 521 -8.14 2.43 -94.73
C ALA A 521 -6.67 2.67 -94.31
N THR A 522 -5.89 3.38 -95.14
CA THR A 522 -4.52 3.78 -94.77
C THR A 522 -4.52 4.76 -93.59
N LYS A 523 -5.39 5.78 -93.62
CA LYS A 523 -5.53 6.76 -92.50
C LYS A 523 -6.09 6.12 -91.23
N GLU A 524 -7.00 5.16 -91.37
CA GLU A 524 -7.51 4.39 -90.23
C GLU A 524 -6.39 3.55 -89.58
N ASN A 525 -5.51 2.93 -90.37
CA ASN A 525 -4.32 2.25 -89.84
C ASN A 525 -3.30 3.21 -89.23
N GLU A 526 -3.10 4.40 -89.80
CA GLU A 526 -2.26 5.45 -89.21
C GLU A 526 -2.81 5.95 -87.87
N GLN A 527 -4.13 6.15 -87.76
CA GLN A 527 -4.79 6.54 -86.50
C GLN A 527 -4.69 5.43 -85.44
N LEU A 528 -4.99 4.18 -85.80
CA LEU A 528 -4.87 3.03 -84.88
C LEU A 528 -3.43 2.84 -84.39
N ALA A 529 -2.42 3.18 -85.20
CA ALA A 529 -1.02 3.15 -84.77
C ALA A 529 -0.68 4.27 -83.76
N VAL A 530 -1.34 5.44 -83.85
CA VAL A 530 -1.25 6.51 -82.83
C VAL A 530 -1.97 6.08 -81.56
N ASP A 531 -3.22 5.62 -81.66
CA ASP A 531 -4.04 5.20 -80.52
C ASP A 531 -3.36 4.06 -79.73
N LEU A 532 -2.72 3.11 -80.42
CA LEU A 532 -1.93 2.05 -79.81
C LEU A 532 -0.69 2.57 -79.08
N ALA A 533 -0.02 3.60 -79.61
CA ALA A 533 1.13 4.23 -78.96
C ALA A 533 0.72 5.04 -77.71
N GLU A 534 -0.41 5.74 -77.76
CA GLU A 534 -0.99 6.42 -76.60
C GLU A 534 -1.43 5.42 -75.52
N GLY A 535 -2.07 4.31 -75.91
CA GLY A 535 -2.43 3.21 -75.00
C GLY A 535 -1.21 2.57 -74.31
N GLN A 536 -0.10 2.37 -75.04
CA GLN A 536 1.16 1.88 -74.46
C GLN A 536 1.78 2.88 -73.48
N ALA A 537 1.72 4.19 -73.77
CA ALA A 537 2.17 5.24 -72.86
C ALA A 537 1.32 5.31 -71.59
N ALA A 538 0.00 5.21 -71.71
CA ALA A 538 -0.93 5.16 -70.58
C ALA A 538 -0.67 3.94 -69.68
N LEU A 539 -0.47 2.75 -70.27
CA LEU A 539 -0.14 1.54 -69.53
C LEU A 539 1.18 1.66 -68.75
N ALA A 540 2.20 2.32 -69.31
CA ALA A 540 3.46 2.56 -68.63
C ALA A 540 3.32 3.51 -67.42
N GLU A 541 2.50 4.56 -67.53
CA GLU A 541 2.20 5.47 -66.42
C GLU A 541 1.35 4.78 -65.32
N VAL A 542 0.42 3.90 -65.68
CA VAL A 542 -0.32 3.07 -64.71
C VAL A 542 0.63 2.11 -63.98
N GLN A 543 1.52 1.43 -64.70
CA GLN A 543 2.55 0.55 -64.08
C GLN A 543 3.47 1.32 -63.14
N LYS A 544 3.86 2.56 -63.50
CA LYS A 544 4.65 3.45 -62.62
C LYS A 544 3.89 3.79 -61.35
N ARG A 545 2.62 4.20 -61.44
CA ARG A 545 1.78 4.50 -60.28
C ARG A 545 1.59 3.29 -59.37
N VAL A 546 1.35 2.10 -59.93
CA VAL A 546 1.25 0.86 -59.14
C VAL A 546 2.56 0.54 -58.40
N ALA A 547 3.73 0.86 -58.98
CA ALA A 547 5.00 0.75 -58.28
C ALA A 547 5.16 1.79 -57.15
N GLU A 548 4.76 3.03 -57.39
CA GLU A 548 4.76 4.12 -56.39
C GLU A 548 3.82 3.80 -55.21
N THR A 549 2.60 3.33 -55.48
CA THR A 549 1.62 2.92 -54.44
C THR A 549 2.07 1.68 -53.66
N ARG A 550 2.83 0.75 -54.27
CA ARG A 550 3.43 -0.36 -53.51
C ARG A 550 4.45 0.13 -52.49
N VAL A 551 5.31 1.09 -52.87
CA VAL A 551 6.29 1.67 -51.95
C VAL A 551 5.61 2.39 -50.78
N THR A 552 4.49 3.09 -51.00
CA THR A 552 3.73 3.69 -49.89
C THR A 552 3.05 2.62 -49.03
N VAL A 553 2.41 1.60 -49.61
CA VAL A 553 1.76 0.52 -48.84
C VAL A 553 2.76 -0.29 -48.02
N ASP A 554 3.95 -0.59 -48.54
CA ASP A 554 5.00 -1.29 -47.79
C ASP A 554 5.55 -0.42 -46.64
N ALA A 555 5.65 0.91 -46.83
CA ALA A 555 6.05 1.86 -45.78
C ALA A 555 4.97 2.03 -44.69
N ASP A 556 3.71 2.20 -45.09
CA ASP A 556 2.57 2.33 -44.18
C ASP A 556 2.34 1.03 -43.40
N LYS A 557 2.59 -0.13 -44.02
CA LYS A 557 2.61 -1.43 -43.33
C LYS A 557 3.73 -1.50 -42.28
N ALA A 558 4.94 -1.06 -42.61
CA ALA A 558 6.04 -1.01 -41.65
C ALA A 558 5.74 -0.09 -40.46
N ALA A 559 5.12 1.08 -40.71
CA ALA A 559 4.65 1.97 -39.66
C ALA A 559 3.58 1.33 -38.76
N PHE A 560 2.64 0.57 -39.34
CA PHE A 560 1.64 -0.18 -38.57
C PHE A 560 2.24 -1.34 -37.75
N GLU A 561 3.27 -2.02 -38.26
CA GLU A 561 4.02 -3.04 -37.51
C GLU A 561 4.79 -2.42 -36.32
N THR A 562 5.37 -1.23 -36.49
CA THR A 562 5.97 -0.43 -35.39
C THR A 562 4.92 -0.02 -34.36
N ALA A 563 3.78 0.54 -34.78
CA ALA A 563 2.71 0.97 -33.87
C ALA A 563 2.08 -0.21 -33.09
N GLN A 564 2.10 -1.44 -33.64
CA GLN A 564 1.75 -2.62 -32.86
C GLN A 564 2.82 -3.01 -31.83
N ALA A 565 4.10 -2.82 -32.13
CA ALA A 565 5.18 -3.06 -31.17
C ALA A 565 5.10 -2.06 -29.99
N GLU A 566 4.95 -0.76 -30.27
CA GLU A 566 4.74 0.30 -29.27
C GLU A 566 3.50 0.04 -28.41
N LYS A 567 2.39 -0.38 -29.02
CA LYS A 567 1.19 -0.79 -28.28
C LYS A 567 1.44 -2.01 -27.38
N ALA A 568 2.22 -2.98 -27.84
CA ALA A 568 2.59 -4.15 -27.05
C ALA A 568 3.57 -3.80 -25.90
N GLU A 569 4.35 -2.74 -26.04
CA GLU A 569 5.20 -2.17 -25.00
C GLU A 569 4.37 -1.44 -23.94
N MET A 570 3.52 -0.49 -24.35
CA MET A 570 2.55 0.19 -23.45
C MET A 570 1.66 -0.80 -22.67
N LEU A 571 1.28 -1.94 -23.27
CA LEU A 571 0.51 -2.96 -22.56
C LEU A 571 1.32 -3.68 -21.47
N ARG A 572 2.62 -3.91 -21.67
CA ARG A 572 3.51 -4.45 -20.63
C ARG A 572 3.75 -3.44 -19.52
N ASP A 573 3.91 -2.17 -19.87
CA ASP A 573 4.09 -1.10 -18.87
C ASP A 573 2.83 -0.93 -18.01
N LEU A 574 1.64 -1.02 -18.60
CA LEU A 574 0.37 -1.03 -17.86
C LEU A 574 0.21 -2.28 -16.98
N GLU A 575 0.73 -3.43 -17.40
CA GLU A 575 0.71 -4.67 -16.62
C GLU A 575 1.70 -4.61 -15.45
N ALA A 576 2.93 -4.12 -15.69
CA ALA A 576 3.92 -3.85 -14.64
C ALA A 576 3.45 -2.80 -13.63
N LYS A 577 2.81 -1.71 -14.08
CA LYS A 577 2.20 -0.70 -13.19
C LYS A 577 1.02 -1.26 -12.40
N ARG A 578 0.32 -2.27 -12.91
CA ARG A 578 -0.72 -2.98 -12.18
C ARG A 578 -0.14 -3.85 -11.06
N ASP A 579 0.98 -4.52 -11.32
CA ASP A 579 1.70 -5.30 -10.31
C ASP A 579 2.33 -4.40 -9.23
N GLU A 580 2.85 -3.23 -9.59
CA GLU A 580 3.28 -2.19 -8.64
C GLU A 580 2.12 -1.74 -7.72
N ILE A 581 0.94 -1.48 -8.29
CA ILE A 581 -0.26 -1.13 -7.50
C ILE A 581 -0.66 -2.28 -6.57
N ALA A 582 -0.64 -3.53 -7.04
CA ALA A 582 -0.95 -4.69 -6.20
C ALA A 582 0.06 -4.86 -5.03
N ALA A 583 1.35 -4.59 -5.26
CA ALA A 583 2.37 -4.58 -4.21
C ALA A 583 2.16 -3.44 -3.20
N VAL A 584 1.73 -2.25 -3.67
CA VAL A 584 1.34 -1.12 -2.82
C VAL A 584 0.09 -1.43 -1.98
N GLU A 585 -0.93 -2.06 -2.57
CA GLU A 585 -2.11 -2.52 -1.82
C GLU A 585 -1.75 -3.56 -0.75
N GLY A 586 -0.80 -4.45 -1.03
CA GLY A 586 -0.26 -5.39 -0.05
C GLY A 586 0.42 -4.70 1.14
N ARG A 587 1.29 -3.71 0.88
CA ARG A 587 1.93 -2.88 1.93
C ARG A 587 0.90 -2.11 2.76
N LEU A 588 -0.12 -1.53 2.11
CA LEU A 588 -1.23 -0.83 2.77
C LEU A 588 -2.11 -1.76 3.62
N GLN A 589 -2.15 -3.06 3.34
CA GLN A 589 -2.79 -4.05 4.20
C GLN A 589 -1.91 -4.42 5.40
N SER A 590 -0.61 -4.64 5.22
CA SER A 590 0.33 -4.86 6.33
C SER A 590 0.27 -3.71 7.32
N LEU A 591 0.49 -2.48 6.87
CA LEU A 591 0.60 -1.32 7.76
C LEU A 591 -0.73 -0.89 8.39
N ARG A 592 -1.86 -1.45 7.96
CA ARG A 592 -3.13 -1.43 8.72
C ARG A 592 -3.17 -2.46 9.85
N ILE A 593 -2.63 -3.66 9.63
CA ILE A 593 -2.46 -4.67 10.68
C ILE A 593 -1.49 -4.11 11.74
N ASP A 594 -0.34 -3.59 11.32
CA ASP A 594 0.68 -3.00 12.19
C ASP A 594 0.11 -1.81 12.99
N GLN A 595 -0.71 -0.95 12.36
CA GLN A 595 -1.46 0.10 13.05
C GLN A 595 -2.43 -0.47 14.10
N THR A 596 -3.16 -1.55 13.82
CA THR A 596 -4.04 -2.16 14.81
C THR A 596 -3.29 -2.84 15.96
N THR A 597 -2.11 -3.39 15.71
CA THR A 597 -1.22 -3.93 16.75
C THR A 597 -0.71 -2.80 17.66
N LEU A 598 -0.17 -1.72 17.08
CA LEU A 598 0.31 -0.54 17.83
C LEU A 598 -0.80 0.12 18.69
N VAL A 599 -2.05 0.11 18.23
CA VAL A 599 -3.19 0.57 19.03
C VAL A 599 -3.48 -0.38 20.21
N ALA A 600 -3.42 -1.70 20.00
CA ALA A 600 -3.59 -2.68 21.07
C ALA A 600 -2.46 -2.62 22.12
N ASP A 601 -1.21 -2.38 21.69
CA ASP A 601 -0.06 -2.19 22.57
C ASP A 601 -0.15 -0.88 23.37
N LEU A 602 -0.68 0.19 22.75
CA LEU A 602 -1.00 1.44 23.46
C LEU A 602 -2.11 1.24 24.50
N ASP A 603 -3.14 0.46 24.19
CA ASP A 603 -4.20 0.11 25.14
C ASP A 603 -3.64 -0.74 26.31
N ASP A 604 -2.80 -1.75 26.08
CA ASP A 604 -2.10 -2.52 27.14
C ASP A 604 -1.23 -1.61 28.02
N MET A 605 -0.41 -0.76 27.40
CA MET A 605 0.46 0.17 28.12
C MET A 605 -0.34 1.22 28.90
N SER A 606 -1.55 1.59 28.45
CA SER A 606 -2.49 2.42 29.21
C SER A 606 -3.08 1.67 30.41
N GLY A 607 -3.45 0.40 30.24
CA GLY A 607 -3.95 -0.47 31.30
C GLY A 607 -2.90 -0.71 32.39
N ARG A 608 -1.66 -1.00 31.98
CA ARG A 608 -0.49 -1.14 32.88
C ARG A 608 -0.16 0.16 33.60
N ARG A 609 -0.26 1.32 32.94
CA ARG A 609 -0.14 2.63 33.61
C ARG A 609 -1.24 2.82 34.65
N SER A 610 -2.48 2.43 34.37
CA SER A 610 -3.58 2.50 35.34
C SER A 610 -3.38 1.54 36.52
N ALA A 611 -2.87 0.33 36.28
CA ALA A 611 -2.49 -0.61 37.34
C ALA A 611 -1.39 -0.03 38.24
N PHE A 612 -0.29 0.49 37.67
CA PHE A 612 0.76 1.14 38.46
C PHE A 612 0.27 2.37 39.24
N GLN A 613 -0.74 3.09 38.75
CA GLN A 613 -1.37 4.18 39.51
C GLN A 613 -2.23 3.67 40.68
N GLN A 614 -2.87 2.50 40.56
CA GLN A 614 -3.57 1.84 41.66
C GLN A 614 -2.59 1.26 42.69
N ASP A 615 -1.49 0.64 42.24
CA ASP A 615 -0.41 0.15 43.11
C ASP A 615 0.24 1.29 43.91
N LEU A 616 0.49 2.44 43.27
CA LEU A 616 1.00 3.64 43.94
C LEU A 616 0.02 4.17 44.99
N ALA A 617 -1.28 4.26 44.68
CA ALA A 617 -2.29 4.69 45.64
C ALA A 617 -2.39 3.72 46.84
N ALA A 618 -2.34 2.40 46.58
CA ALA A 618 -2.35 1.38 47.63
C ALA A 618 -1.08 1.46 48.52
N LEU A 619 0.08 1.74 47.93
CA LEU A 619 1.33 1.98 48.66
C LEU A 619 1.28 3.30 49.46
N GLU A 620 0.63 4.35 48.97
CA GLU A 620 0.42 5.60 49.72
C GLU A 620 -0.51 5.40 50.93
N ASP A 621 -1.60 4.63 50.76
CA ASP A 621 -2.50 4.21 51.85
C ASP A 621 -1.78 3.33 52.87
N GLU A 622 -0.95 2.36 52.45
CA GLU A 622 -0.13 1.55 53.36
C GLU A 622 0.91 2.41 54.11
N LEU A 623 1.53 3.39 53.44
CA LEU A 623 2.43 4.36 54.09
C LEU A 623 1.70 5.30 55.05
N ALA A 624 0.42 5.61 54.82
CA ALA A 624 -0.41 6.33 55.78
C ALA A 624 -0.72 5.44 57.01
N ALA A 625 -1.18 4.21 56.80
CA ALA A 625 -1.46 3.25 57.87
C ALA A 625 -0.21 2.96 58.74
N LEU A 626 0.98 2.85 58.12
CA LEU A 626 2.25 2.68 58.85
C LEU A 626 2.67 3.93 59.64
N ARG A 627 2.34 5.14 59.17
CA ARG A 627 2.55 6.38 59.95
C ARG A 627 1.62 6.44 61.16
N ASP A 628 0.35 6.09 60.99
CA ASP A 628 -0.64 6.07 62.07
C ASP A 628 -0.32 4.99 63.11
N ALA A 629 0.07 3.79 62.68
CA ALA A 629 0.53 2.73 63.57
C ALA A 629 1.79 3.14 64.36
N ARG A 630 2.73 3.85 63.72
CA ARG A 630 3.91 4.41 64.40
C ARG A 630 3.54 5.51 65.39
N ALA A 631 2.57 6.37 65.08
CA ALA A 631 2.06 7.38 66.01
C ALA A 631 1.36 6.74 67.22
N ALA A 632 0.62 5.64 67.02
CA ALA A 632 -0.01 4.88 68.08
C ALA A 632 1.02 4.21 69.02
N GLU A 633 2.05 3.54 68.48
CA GLU A 633 3.12 2.97 69.30
C GLU A 633 3.98 4.04 70.00
N LEU A 634 4.16 5.23 69.41
CA LEU A 634 4.78 6.38 70.09
C LEU A 634 3.93 6.84 71.29
N SER A 635 2.62 7.03 71.12
CA SER A 635 1.73 7.43 72.23
C SER A 635 1.64 6.34 73.31
N LYS A 636 1.68 5.06 72.93
CA LYS A 636 1.75 3.92 73.85
C LYS A 636 3.09 3.87 74.59
N SER A 637 4.20 4.23 73.93
CA SER A 637 5.52 4.42 74.57
C SER A 637 5.46 5.54 75.61
N GLU A 638 4.92 6.71 75.26
CA GLU A 638 4.72 7.83 76.20
C GLU A 638 3.84 7.44 77.40
N GLN A 639 2.78 6.66 77.19
CA GLN A 639 1.96 6.10 78.27
C GLN A 639 2.77 5.14 79.14
N MET A 640 3.63 4.29 78.58
CA MET A 640 4.55 3.46 79.38
C MET A 640 5.49 4.34 80.21
N THR A 641 6.12 5.38 79.65
CA THR A 641 7.00 6.28 80.43
C THR A 641 6.24 7.00 81.54
N GLN A 642 4.98 7.40 81.31
CA GLN A 642 4.13 8.00 82.34
C GLN A 642 3.79 6.99 83.46
N THR A 643 3.42 5.75 83.12
CA THR A 643 3.17 4.71 84.14
C THR A 643 4.43 4.29 84.90
N LEU A 644 5.60 4.31 84.25
CA LEU A 644 6.90 4.08 84.89
C LEU A 644 7.16 5.19 85.91
N ALA A 645 7.08 6.46 85.50
CA ALA A 645 7.27 7.61 86.39
C ALA A 645 6.24 7.66 87.53
N GLU A 646 5.01 7.19 87.33
CA GLU A 646 4.05 7.03 88.43
C GLU A 646 4.42 5.87 89.36
N SER A 647 4.91 4.75 88.82
CA SER A 647 5.39 3.63 89.64
C SER A 647 6.61 4.01 90.48
N GLU A 648 7.53 4.81 89.94
CA GLU A 648 8.69 5.36 90.66
C GLU A 648 8.24 6.30 91.79
N ARG A 649 7.28 7.20 91.53
CA ARG A 649 6.69 8.05 92.57
C ARG A 649 6.00 7.25 93.68
N ARG A 650 5.26 6.19 93.33
CA ARG A 650 4.62 5.28 94.30
C ARG A 650 5.67 4.51 95.11
N LEU A 651 6.78 4.11 94.49
CA LEU A 651 7.88 3.40 95.14
C LEU A 651 8.66 4.34 96.10
N ALA A 652 8.93 5.58 95.69
CA ALA A 652 9.51 6.61 96.54
C ALA A 652 8.61 6.98 97.73
N ALA A 653 7.29 7.06 97.51
CA ALA A 653 6.32 7.24 98.60
C ALA A 653 6.33 6.05 99.57
N ALA A 654 6.29 4.81 99.07
CA ALA A 654 6.38 3.62 99.91
C ALA A 654 7.71 3.49 100.67
N GLN A 655 8.82 4.04 100.14
CA GLN A 655 10.09 4.17 100.86
C GLN A 655 10.03 5.22 101.97
N ALA A 656 9.35 6.34 101.75
CA ALA A 656 9.09 7.34 102.79
C ALA A 656 8.21 6.74 103.91
N ASP A 657 7.09 6.11 103.56
CA ASP A 657 6.20 5.40 104.49
C ASP A 657 6.96 4.34 105.31
N LEU A 658 7.85 3.57 104.67
CA LEU A 658 8.71 2.59 105.35
C LEU A 658 9.63 3.27 106.36
N SER A 659 10.27 4.39 105.99
CA SER A 659 11.15 5.13 106.91
C SER A 659 10.38 5.78 108.08
N GLU A 660 9.13 6.20 107.87
CA GLU A 660 8.27 6.71 108.95
C GLU A 660 7.84 5.58 109.88
N ILE A 661 7.51 4.39 109.34
CA ILE A 661 7.25 3.18 110.13
C ILE A 661 8.48 2.74 110.92
N GLU A 662 9.69 2.82 110.35
CA GLU A 662 10.94 2.52 111.08
C GLU A 662 11.23 3.56 112.17
N ALA A 663 11.00 4.84 111.93
CA ALA A 663 11.11 5.90 112.93
C ALA A 663 10.07 5.72 114.06
N ALA A 664 8.81 5.46 113.73
CA ALA A 664 7.74 5.18 114.70
C ALA A 664 8.02 3.90 115.50
N LYS A 665 8.58 2.87 114.86
CA LYS A 665 9.05 1.65 115.53
C LYS A 665 10.18 1.97 116.52
N MET A 666 11.17 2.77 116.14
CA MET A 666 12.24 3.21 117.05
C MET A 666 11.68 4.00 118.24
N ALA A 667 10.78 4.96 117.99
CA ALA A 667 10.09 5.69 119.06
C ALA A 667 9.28 4.75 119.99
N SER A 668 8.59 3.74 119.45
CA SER A 668 7.88 2.74 120.26
C SER A 668 8.82 1.83 121.05
N LEU A 669 10.05 1.59 120.58
CA LEU A 669 11.07 0.85 121.32
C LEU A 669 11.69 1.70 122.45
N GLU A 670 11.84 3.01 122.24
CA GLU A 670 12.18 3.95 123.31
C GLU A 670 11.06 4.05 124.36
N GLU A 671 9.78 4.12 123.95
CA GLU A 671 8.62 4.10 124.84
C GLU A 671 8.50 2.77 125.60
N ILE A 672 8.74 1.62 124.96
CA ILE A 672 8.85 0.33 125.64
C ILE A 672 10.02 0.34 126.64
N GLY A 673 11.14 1.01 126.32
CA GLY A 673 12.27 1.21 127.23
C GLY A 673 11.93 2.06 128.46
N THR A 674 11.22 3.18 128.27
CA THR A 674 10.77 4.03 129.40
C THR A 674 9.71 3.31 130.24
N LEU A 675 8.75 2.62 129.63
CA LEU A 675 7.77 1.80 130.32
C LEU A 675 8.42 0.62 131.07
N GLN A 676 9.50 0.02 130.54
CA GLN A 676 10.28 -0.98 131.28
C GLN A 676 10.99 -0.37 132.49
N ALA A 677 11.59 0.82 132.35
CA ALA A 677 12.20 1.53 133.47
C ALA A 677 11.16 1.98 134.53
N GLU A 678 9.96 2.39 134.11
CA GLU A 678 8.83 2.65 135.02
C GLU A 678 8.33 1.37 135.69
N ILE A 679 8.27 0.24 134.98
CA ILE A 679 7.93 -1.07 135.56
C ILE A 679 9.00 -1.53 136.56
N GLU A 680 10.29 -1.30 136.31
CA GLU A 680 11.35 -1.57 137.29
C GLU A 680 11.27 -0.63 138.49
N THR A 681 10.94 0.65 138.27
CA THR A 681 10.73 1.63 139.36
C THR A 681 9.48 1.29 140.18
N MET A 682 8.41 0.84 139.54
CA MET A 682 7.19 0.34 140.19
C MET A 682 7.40 -1.02 140.85
N ARG A 683 8.29 -1.89 140.34
CA ARG A 683 8.71 -3.10 141.04
C ARG A 683 9.53 -2.76 142.26
N ALA A 684 10.50 -1.86 142.18
CA ALA A 684 11.24 -1.39 143.34
C ALA A 684 10.33 -0.70 144.39
N SER A 685 9.30 0.04 143.97
CA SER A 685 8.32 0.63 144.89
C SER A 685 7.31 -0.41 145.42
N SER A 686 6.98 -1.44 144.63
CA SER A 686 6.10 -2.55 145.03
C SER A 686 6.81 -3.58 145.90
N ASP A 687 8.10 -3.82 145.73
CA ASP A 687 8.93 -4.68 146.57
C ASP A 687 9.23 -3.97 147.90
N LYS A 688 9.38 -2.64 147.87
CA LYS A 688 9.35 -1.80 149.08
C LYS A 688 7.98 -1.89 149.77
N ALA A 689 6.88 -1.68 149.04
CA ALA A 689 5.52 -1.80 149.60
C ALA A 689 5.20 -3.23 150.05
N ARG A 690 5.86 -4.25 149.49
CA ARG A 690 5.77 -5.66 149.90
C ARG A 690 6.60 -5.95 151.14
N ALA A 691 7.77 -5.33 151.30
CA ALA A 691 8.50 -5.34 152.56
C ALA A 691 7.72 -4.61 153.67
N ASP A 692 6.98 -3.54 153.31
CA ASP A 692 6.04 -2.89 154.21
C ASP A 692 4.80 -3.78 154.50
N LEU A 693 4.25 -4.51 153.52
CA LEU A 693 3.12 -5.44 153.69
C LEU A 693 3.47 -6.77 154.38
N GLU A 694 4.70 -7.27 154.29
CA GLU A 694 5.16 -8.46 155.03
C GLU A 694 5.23 -8.21 156.55
N SER A 695 4.91 -6.98 157.01
CA SER A 695 4.58 -6.68 158.39
C SER A 695 3.13 -6.98 158.81
N GLN A 696 2.21 -7.34 157.88
CA GLN A 696 0.77 -7.52 158.15
C GLN A 696 0.11 -8.72 157.42
N THR A 697 0.23 -9.90 158.04
CA THR A 697 -0.82 -10.96 158.19
C THR A 697 -1.53 -11.59 156.97
N ASP A 698 -1.33 -12.91 156.82
CA ASP A 698 -2.35 -13.99 156.74
C ASP A 698 -3.54 -13.94 155.73
N THR A 699 -3.49 -14.86 154.73
CA THR A 699 -4.50 -15.87 154.23
C THR A 699 -6.05 -15.67 154.33
N PRO A 700 -6.91 -16.39 153.53
CA PRO A 700 -6.66 -17.30 152.37
C PRO A 700 -7.61 -17.21 151.12
N ALA A 701 -7.18 -17.84 150.02
CA ALA A 701 -7.87 -18.64 148.96
C ALA A 701 -9.35 -18.42 148.50
N ILE A 702 -9.55 -18.39 147.15
CA ILE A 702 -10.67 -18.88 146.28
C ILE A 702 -10.45 -18.30 144.84
N ASP A 703 -10.35 -18.98 143.68
CA ASP A 703 -10.58 -20.37 143.17
C ASP A 703 -12.04 -20.66 142.73
N VAL A 704 -12.47 -20.90 141.47
CA VAL A 704 -11.87 -21.17 140.12
C VAL A 704 -12.87 -20.62 139.01
N SER A 705 -12.80 -20.73 137.65
CA SER A 705 -12.00 -21.49 136.65
C SER A 705 -12.04 -20.84 135.22
N GLU A 706 -11.37 -21.50 134.24
CA GLU A 706 -11.60 -21.71 132.77
C GLU A 706 -12.60 -20.85 131.94
N ALA A 707 -12.46 -20.64 130.61
CA ALA A 707 -11.86 -21.50 129.55
C ALA A 707 -11.39 -20.73 128.28
N GLY A 708 -10.61 -21.38 127.41
CA GLY A 708 -10.49 -21.07 125.95
C GLY A 708 -11.37 -22.02 125.10
N PRO A 709 -11.11 -22.25 123.79
CA PRO A 709 -10.08 -21.71 122.89
C PRO A 709 -10.75 -20.77 121.83
N GLY A 710 -10.49 -20.70 120.51
CA GLY A 710 -9.56 -21.40 119.59
C GLY A 710 -9.95 -21.29 118.10
N SER A 711 -9.04 -21.73 117.23
CA SER A 711 -9.24 -22.11 115.80
C SER A 711 -9.56 -21.03 114.73
N GLU A 712 -8.90 -21.19 113.58
CA GLU A 712 -9.24 -20.60 112.28
C GLU A 712 -10.39 -21.35 111.58
N PRO A 713 -11.02 -20.75 110.56
CA PRO A 713 -11.16 -21.40 109.25
C PRO A 713 -10.57 -20.51 108.12
N SER A 714 -9.89 -21.00 107.07
CA SER A 714 -10.14 -22.13 106.14
C SER A 714 -11.29 -21.91 105.13
N GLY A 715 -10.97 -22.01 103.84
CA GLY A 715 -11.91 -22.00 102.70
C GLY A 715 -12.13 -20.61 102.07
N ASP A 716 -12.05 -20.39 100.76
CA ASP A 716 -11.73 -21.32 99.66
C ASP A 716 -10.78 -20.69 98.63
N ALA A 717 -9.92 -21.53 98.06
CA ALA A 717 -9.41 -21.40 96.70
C ALA A 717 -9.86 -22.65 95.93
N PRO A 718 -10.22 -22.51 94.65
CA PRO A 718 -9.28 -23.09 93.68
C PRO A 718 -9.24 -22.38 92.30
N GLN A 719 -8.00 -22.21 91.78
CA GLN A 719 -7.65 -22.47 90.36
C GLN A 719 -8.25 -21.49 89.29
N VAL A 720 -7.69 -21.29 88.06
CA VAL A 720 -6.43 -21.73 87.43
C VAL A 720 -6.06 -20.79 86.26
N VAL A 721 -4.75 -20.52 86.08
CA VAL A 721 -4.02 -20.19 84.81
C VAL A 721 -4.42 -18.98 83.91
N ALA A 722 -3.37 -18.18 83.60
CA ALA A 722 -3.12 -17.30 82.43
C ALA A 722 -4.10 -16.14 82.10
N THR A 723 -3.70 -14.86 81.97
CA THR A 723 -2.67 -14.17 81.14
C THR A 723 -3.18 -13.79 79.73
N VAL A 724 -2.77 -12.61 79.24
CA VAL A 724 -2.90 -12.03 77.87
C VAL A 724 -4.14 -11.18 77.58
N GLU A 725 -3.91 -9.86 77.63
CA GLU A 725 -4.28 -8.77 76.70
C GLU A 725 -5.72 -8.52 76.17
N THR A 726 -6.03 -7.21 76.20
CA THR A 726 -6.91 -6.39 75.34
C THR A 726 -6.78 -6.63 73.82
N PRO A 727 -7.72 -6.18 72.93
CA PRO A 727 -8.49 -4.94 73.06
C PRO A 727 -9.97 -4.87 72.59
N ILE A 728 -10.55 -3.75 73.02
CA ILE A 728 -11.73 -2.97 72.57
C ILE A 728 -12.26 -3.30 71.16
N THR A 729 -13.60 -3.40 71.03
CA THR A 729 -14.33 -3.40 69.76
C THR A 729 -15.27 -2.19 69.66
N PRO A 730 -15.18 -1.31 68.64
CA PRO A 730 -16.16 -0.27 68.38
C PRO A 730 -17.38 -0.82 67.61
N ALA A 731 -18.57 -0.26 67.86
CA ALA A 731 -19.79 -0.66 67.17
C ALA A 731 -19.88 -0.04 65.77
N SER A 732 -19.88 -0.87 64.72
CA SER A 732 -20.06 -0.43 63.34
C SER A 732 -21.52 -0.14 62.99
N GLY A 733 -21.73 0.76 62.01
CA GLY A 733 -23.05 1.22 61.58
C GLY A 733 -23.80 0.24 60.67
N ALA A 734 -25.05 0.58 60.35
CA ALA A 734 -25.87 -0.20 59.42
C ALA A 734 -25.30 -0.13 57.99
N GLY A 735 -25.02 -1.30 57.40
CA GLY A 735 -24.63 -1.49 56.00
C GLY A 735 -25.56 -2.48 55.31
N ASP A 736 -25.74 -2.32 53.99
CA ASP A 736 -26.82 -2.96 53.23
C ASP A 736 -26.69 -4.49 53.11
N ALA A 737 -27.83 -5.18 52.95
CA ALA A 737 -27.93 -6.63 52.91
C ALA A 737 -27.54 -7.21 51.53
N GLY A 738 -26.27 -7.07 51.16
CA GLY A 738 -25.70 -7.61 49.93
C GLY A 738 -25.91 -9.13 49.82
N SER A 739 -26.80 -9.55 48.92
CA SER A 739 -27.15 -10.97 48.74
C SER A 739 -25.95 -11.77 48.21
N ALA A 740 -25.34 -12.55 49.09
CA ALA A 740 -24.23 -13.44 48.75
C ALA A 740 -24.71 -14.51 47.75
N SER A 741 -24.27 -14.40 46.51
CA SER A 741 -24.44 -15.47 45.51
C SER A 741 -23.70 -16.73 45.98
N PRO A 742 -24.25 -17.94 45.80
CA PRO A 742 -23.56 -19.16 46.19
C PRO A 742 -22.24 -19.28 45.42
N MET A 743 -21.14 -19.58 46.14
CA MET A 743 -19.84 -19.86 45.52
C MET A 743 -19.96 -21.12 44.67
N ILE A 744 -19.74 -20.98 43.36
CA ILE A 744 -19.79 -22.10 42.40
C ILE A 744 -18.54 -22.95 42.62
N THR A 745 -18.74 -24.27 42.75
CA THR A 745 -17.65 -25.19 43.08
C THR A 745 -16.80 -25.57 41.85
N PRO A 746 -15.53 -25.94 42.04
CA PRO A 746 -14.67 -26.52 40.99
C PRO A 746 -15.28 -27.69 40.19
N GLY A 747 -16.19 -28.46 40.82
CA GLY A 747 -16.92 -29.53 40.16
C GLY A 747 -18.03 -29.03 39.22
N GLU A 748 -18.73 -27.96 39.60
CA GLU A 748 -19.77 -27.33 38.78
C GLU A 748 -19.17 -26.59 37.59
N ILE A 749 -18.02 -25.93 37.76
CA ILE A 749 -17.26 -25.31 36.65
C ILE A 749 -16.90 -26.38 35.59
N ARG A 750 -16.36 -27.52 36.01
CA ARG A 750 -16.05 -28.64 35.09
C ARG A 750 -17.28 -29.26 34.45
N ALA A 751 -18.40 -29.36 35.16
CA ALA A 751 -19.67 -29.82 34.60
C ALA A 751 -20.22 -28.85 33.53
N LEU A 752 -20.11 -27.54 33.76
CA LEU A 752 -20.51 -26.51 32.80
C LEU A 752 -19.62 -26.50 31.55
N ILE A 753 -18.30 -26.65 31.70
CA ILE A 753 -17.36 -26.79 30.58
C ILE A 753 -17.68 -28.04 29.75
N ALA A 754 -17.92 -29.18 30.39
CA ALA A 754 -18.29 -30.44 29.71
C ALA A 754 -19.67 -30.36 29.01
N ALA A 755 -20.58 -29.51 29.49
CA ALA A 755 -21.88 -29.25 28.87
C ALA A 755 -21.87 -28.17 27.78
N ALA A 756 -20.77 -27.42 27.60
CA ALA A 756 -20.70 -26.30 26.69
C ALA A 756 -20.45 -26.74 25.23
N PRO A 757 -21.31 -26.37 24.26
CA PRO A 757 -21.12 -26.70 22.86
C PRO A 757 -19.77 -26.22 22.33
N GLY A 758 -19.13 -27.03 21.48
CA GLY A 758 -17.84 -26.71 20.84
C GLY A 758 -16.59 -27.16 21.61
N LEU A 759 -16.63 -27.29 22.94
CA LEU A 759 -15.44 -27.67 23.72
C LEU A 759 -15.13 -29.18 23.72
N GLY A 760 -16.08 -30.04 23.34
CA GLY A 760 -15.88 -31.50 23.31
C GLY A 760 -14.84 -32.01 22.30
N GLY A 761 -14.31 -31.15 21.42
CA GLY A 761 -13.19 -31.45 20.53
C GLY A 761 -11.90 -30.67 20.84
N ALA A 762 -11.89 -29.87 21.92
CA ALA A 762 -10.71 -29.10 22.31
C ALA A 762 -9.63 -29.99 22.95
N PRO A 763 -8.34 -29.65 22.82
CA PRO A 763 -7.26 -30.34 23.53
C PRO A 763 -7.48 -30.34 25.05
N ALA A 764 -7.13 -31.45 25.71
CA ALA A 764 -7.28 -31.60 27.15
C ALA A 764 -6.45 -30.58 27.96
N SER A 765 -5.32 -30.10 27.39
CA SER A 765 -4.53 -28.98 27.92
C SER A 765 -5.34 -27.69 28.01
N ASP A 766 -6.19 -27.43 27.03
CA ASP A 766 -6.85 -26.16 26.84
C ASP A 766 -8.15 -26.13 27.64
N ILE A 767 -8.83 -27.28 27.72
CA ILE A 767 -9.91 -27.52 28.70
C ILE A 767 -9.38 -27.34 30.13
N ALA A 768 -8.17 -27.81 30.44
CA ALA A 768 -7.55 -27.62 31.76
C ALA A 768 -7.17 -26.15 32.01
N ARG A 769 -6.59 -25.44 31.02
CA ARG A 769 -6.31 -23.99 31.11
C ARG A 769 -7.59 -23.19 31.33
N LEU A 770 -8.65 -23.43 30.54
CA LEU A 770 -9.95 -22.77 30.69
C LEU A 770 -10.54 -23.02 32.10
N THR A 771 -10.47 -24.25 32.58
CA THR A 771 -10.90 -24.60 33.95
C THR A 771 -10.11 -23.78 34.98
N GLY A 772 -8.78 -23.68 34.82
CA GLY A 772 -7.91 -22.94 35.73
C GLY A 772 -8.01 -21.40 35.65
N GLU A 773 -8.50 -20.82 34.56
CA GLU A 773 -8.90 -19.40 34.50
C GLU A 773 -10.23 -19.17 35.24
N LEU A 774 -11.22 -20.03 34.99
CA LEU A 774 -12.55 -19.91 35.60
C LEU A 774 -12.55 -20.23 37.11
N GLU A 775 -11.73 -21.19 37.57
CA GLU A 775 -11.48 -21.45 38.99
C GLU A 775 -10.73 -20.29 39.69
N ARG A 776 -10.05 -19.40 38.93
CA ARG A 776 -9.50 -18.13 39.42
C ARG A 776 -10.49 -16.95 39.37
N GLY A 777 -11.72 -17.18 38.89
CA GLY A 777 -12.75 -16.14 38.78
C GLY A 777 -12.66 -15.26 37.53
N ALA A 778 -11.85 -15.61 36.53
CA ALA A 778 -11.79 -14.86 35.28
C ALA A 778 -13.13 -14.84 34.54
N CYS A 779 -13.44 -13.74 33.85
CA CYS A 779 -14.67 -13.61 33.08
C CYS A 779 -14.73 -14.67 31.94
N ALA A 780 -15.90 -15.26 31.71
CA ALA A 780 -16.08 -16.32 30.71
C ALA A 780 -15.78 -15.88 29.26
N VAL A 781 -15.82 -14.57 28.96
CA VAL A 781 -15.39 -14.02 27.66
C VAL A 781 -13.87 -14.12 27.53
N ASP A 782 -13.15 -13.63 28.54
CA ASP A 782 -11.71 -13.45 28.50
C ASP A 782 -10.96 -14.75 28.76
N ALA A 783 -11.50 -15.62 29.61
CA ALA A 783 -11.02 -17.00 29.78
C ALA A 783 -11.12 -17.81 28.47
N LEU A 784 -12.18 -17.63 27.66
CA LEU A 784 -12.27 -18.24 26.34
C LEU A 784 -11.27 -17.60 25.35
N ARG A 785 -11.14 -16.27 25.35
CA ARG A 785 -10.21 -15.55 24.46
C ARG A 785 -8.74 -15.89 24.75
N ALA A 786 -8.31 -15.91 26.01
CA ALA A 786 -6.93 -16.19 26.43
C ALA A 786 -6.49 -17.65 26.20
N VAL A 787 -7.44 -18.58 26.09
CA VAL A 787 -7.16 -20.00 25.86
C VAL A 787 -7.27 -20.37 24.38
N PHE A 788 -8.28 -19.88 23.66
CA PHE A 788 -8.61 -20.31 22.28
C PHE A 788 -8.43 -19.21 21.20
N GLY A 789 -8.01 -18.00 21.57
CA GLY A 789 -7.89 -16.83 20.68
C GLY A 789 -9.23 -16.26 20.17
N THR A 790 -10.28 -17.08 20.12
CA THR A 790 -11.59 -16.74 19.57
C THR A 790 -12.71 -17.16 20.53
N VAL A 791 -13.79 -16.37 20.58
CA VAL A 791 -14.91 -16.60 21.51
C VAL A 791 -16.09 -17.22 20.78
N ASN A 792 -16.27 -18.53 20.91
CA ASN A 792 -17.46 -19.21 20.40
C ASN A 792 -18.70 -18.76 21.20
N ARG A 793 -19.61 -18.06 20.52
CA ARG A 793 -20.82 -17.48 21.13
C ARG A 793 -21.75 -18.51 21.77
N GLN A 794 -21.80 -19.75 21.28
CA GLN A 794 -22.63 -20.81 21.88
C GLN A 794 -22.05 -21.30 23.20
N THR A 795 -20.72 -21.52 23.23
CA THR A 795 -19.95 -21.84 24.44
C THR A 795 -20.13 -20.75 25.49
N LEU A 796 -19.94 -19.49 25.11
CA LEU A 796 -20.05 -18.33 25.99
C LEU A 796 -21.45 -18.23 26.63
N VAL A 797 -22.53 -18.39 25.86
CA VAL A 797 -23.90 -18.30 26.39
C VAL A 797 -24.19 -19.39 27.43
N VAL A 798 -23.62 -20.59 27.29
CA VAL A 798 -23.74 -21.65 28.31
C VAL A 798 -22.93 -21.31 29.56
N LEU A 799 -21.67 -20.86 29.41
CA LEU A 799 -20.83 -20.50 30.55
C LEU A 799 -21.38 -19.29 31.32
N VAL A 800 -21.78 -18.20 30.67
CA VAL A 800 -22.38 -17.02 31.34
C VAL A 800 -23.73 -17.36 31.99
N ARG A 801 -24.50 -18.31 31.44
CA ARG A 801 -25.75 -18.76 32.06
C ARG A 801 -25.53 -19.64 33.29
N GLY A 802 -24.42 -20.38 33.35
CA GLY A 802 -24.08 -21.24 34.49
C GLY A 802 -23.29 -20.52 35.59
N LEU A 803 -22.35 -19.66 35.20
CA LEU A 803 -21.45 -18.92 36.10
C LEU A 803 -22.03 -17.56 36.54
N GLY A 804 -23.02 -17.04 35.81
CA GLY A 804 -23.56 -15.70 35.98
C GLY A 804 -22.87 -14.66 35.10
N PRO A 805 -23.34 -13.40 35.14
CA PRO A 805 -22.62 -12.29 34.53
C PRO A 805 -21.28 -12.09 35.24
N CYS A 806 -20.25 -11.72 34.48
CA CYS A 806 -18.97 -11.29 35.04
C CYS A 806 -19.18 -10.07 35.95
N ARG A 807 -18.40 -10.00 37.03
CA ARG A 807 -18.38 -8.91 38.01
C ARG A 807 -17.10 -8.12 37.88
#